data_AF-A0A0A0C1A7-F1
#
_entry.id   AF-A0A0A0C1A7-F1
#
_cell.length_a   1.000
_cell.length_b   1.000
_cell.length_c   1.000
_cell.angle_alpha   90.00
_cell.angle_beta   90.00
_cell.angle_gamma   90.00
#
_symmetry.space_group_name_H-M   'P 1'
#
loop_
_entity.id
_entity.type
_entity.pdbx_description
1 polymer ?
#
loop_
_entity_poly.entity_id
_entity_poly.type
_entity_poly.pdbx_seq_one_letter_code
_entity_poly.pdbx_strand_id
1 'polypeptide(L)'
;MSATRMPYPSAQPAYAAAALWRDRCLRDDLSLFSEERGSTLEQAQELVRDFVDQPDVGSGTFHGKLAVQLANSSPGAVQLAAELLYVHLLIARSDAVGGSAKRKIVTQVLDMAPGTTPVPDDLARALDGGLVRPGTAFGTYRWKLFAFLIEVVVAVKSLPATERAAVLDDAEAFSALLGTLDLSSGAATQRNALEHLLFPDVFCPVTSTDGRADVLQTWGHLAGPEGLPESVRLGNVYRSLARESGEPDTFVNLRRAPYLWQWSAMTRAWKTTDAWLWWFAERVDLDAVERSYKVETATRLNEVQRLASQEDPEWFTELKRTVRATNLVDYRAYGHLFQWVESDPAAARSALLELWRDPSLTALDRFREALPEGVLQEEGARLSVSSFLHMAHDIAALPPWRATYVEKFTKLVGSRRPQTNAPDSEIYDDFLSLLDLVLDLARRHGATLRDRLDAQGLVWTVMSQDPAALSPDVARALTEWRATGATLPPGDGAAAVEESQPDEASTGTPTALENDRSLSDLADQLHLDTGFLEVVVDLLTDRKQVIFTGTPGTGKTFVAQAVATFLAGSADRVRLVQFHPSYGYEDFVEGFRPVAEGGFVLREGPLRQLADRAAADPGHTYVLVIDELNRANVARVFGELYFLLEYRGAAVDLMYSDEPFRLPANVHIIGTMNSADRSIALLDSALRRRFSFVEFDATQLPVSGVLPSYLDRSVPHMRWVADVVAAANTIVDDPLAAIGPSHFLRADLNEAMVARIWRHDVLPTLQEHLPARADVLDQLDLATLRTATGAGVDGDGDDSAE
;
A
#
# COMPACT_ATOMS: atom_id res chain seq x y z
N MET A 1 -2.62 15.69 -27.30
CA MET A 1 -2.51 14.82 -26.11
C MET A 1 -3.93 14.38 -25.75
N SER A 2 -4.12 13.34 -24.96
CA SER A 2 -5.47 12.86 -24.57
C SER A 2 -5.65 13.01 -23.07
N ALA A 3 -6.89 13.27 -22.65
CA ALA A 3 -7.26 13.35 -21.24
C ALA A 3 -6.97 12.05 -20.46
N THR A 4 -6.90 10.90 -21.13
CA THR A 4 -6.69 9.59 -20.49
C THR A 4 -5.28 9.02 -20.65
N ARG A 5 -4.52 9.46 -21.65
CA ARG A 5 -3.16 8.95 -21.92
C ARG A 5 -2.15 9.61 -20.98
N MET A 6 -1.37 8.81 -20.26
CA MET A 6 -0.33 9.35 -19.39
C MET A 6 0.80 10.01 -20.24
N PRO A 7 1.14 11.28 -20.01
CA PRO A 7 2.11 12.02 -20.83
C PRO A 7 3.55 11.79 -20.38
N TYR A 8 3.76 11.04 -19.30
CA TYR A 8 5.06 10.85 -18.67
C TYR A 8 6.05 10.12 -19.59
N PRO A 9 7.31 10.58 -19.70
CA PRO A 9 8.34 9.88 -20.47
C PRO A 9 8.54 8.43 -20.00
N SER A 10 8.44 8.16 -18.69
CA SER A 10 8.56 6.82 -18.12
C SER A 10 7.46 5.83 -18.58
N ALA A 11 6.32 6.35 -19.04
CA ALA A 11 5.17 5.58 -19.52
C ALA A 11 5.26 5.23 -21.02
N GLN A 12 5.96 6.04 -21.82
CA GLN A 12 5.98 5.88 -23.29
C GLN A 12 6.50 4.52 -23.78
N PRO A 13 7.58 3.95 -23.19
CA PRO A 13 8.05 2.63 -23.59
C PRO A 13 6.99 1.53 -23.45
N ALA A 14 6.16 1.60 -22.40
CA ALA A 14 5.09 0.62 -22.18
C ALA A 14 3.99 0.74 -23.25
N TYR A 15 3.59 1.97 -23.61
CA TYR A 15 2.64 2.18 -24.70
C TYR A 15 3.20 1.75 -26.06
N ALA A 16 4.46 2.04 -26.34
CA ALA A 16 5.11 1.63 -27.59
C ALA A 16 5.16 0.10 -27.70
N ALA A 17 5.54 -0.61 -26.64
CA ALA A 17 5.56 -2.07 -26.59
C ALA A 17 4.15 -2.67 -26.73
N ALA A 18 3.14 -2.06 -26.11
CA ALA A 18 1.75 -2.51 -26.22
C ALA A 18 1.19 -2.33 -27.64
N ALA A 19 1.49 -1.20 -28.30
CA ALA A 19 1.15 -0.97 -29.70
C ALA A 19 1.86 -1.96 -30.62
N LEU A 20 3.13 -2.26 -30.36
CA LEU A 20 3.88 -3.26 -31.11
C LEU A 20 3.23 -4.65 -31.00
N TRP A 21 2.81 -5.05 -29.80
CA TRP A 21 2.10 -6.31 -29.60
C TRP A 21 0.73 -6.34 -30.31
N ARG A 22 -0.03 -5.24 -30.28
CA ARG A 22 -1.29 -5.13 -31.02
C ARG A 22 -1.07 -5.31 -32.53
N ASP A 23 -0.11 -4.59 -33.09
CA ASP A 23 0.07 -4.49 -34.54
C ASP A 23 0.84 -5.67 -35.11
N ARG A 24 1.84 -6.20 -34.41
CA ARG A 24 2.61 -7.37 -34.89
C ARG A 24 1.98 -8.69 -34.47
N CYS A 25 1.64 -8.82 -33.20
CA CYS A 25 1.25 -10.11 -32.64
C CYS A 25 -0.22 -10.38 -32.89
N LEU A 26 -1.11 -9.52 -32.40
CA LEU A 26 -2.56 -9.76 -32.55
C LEU A 26 -2.99 -9.68 -34.02
N ARG A 27 -2.52 -8.68 -34.78
CA ARG A 27 -2.93 -8.44 -36.17
C ARG A 27 -2.20 -9.29 -37.21
N ASP A 28 -0.88 -9.48 -37.12
CA ASP A 28 -0.06 -10.05 -38.20
C ASP A 28 0.49 -11.46 -37.92
N ASP A 29 0.19 -12.02 -36.75
CA ASP A 29 0.64 -13.34 -36.26
C ASP A 29 2.18 -13.45 -36.05
N LEU A 30 2.88 -12.32 -35.94
CA LEU A 30 4.31 -12.27 -35.69
C LEU A 30 4.62 -12.38 -34.19
N SER A 31 5.82 -12.89 -33.88
CA SER A 31 6.37 -12.83 -32.52
C SER A 31 6.62 -11.38 -32.10
N LEU A 32 6.47 -11.11 -30.81
CA LEU A 32 6.88 -9.83 -30.23
C LEU A 32 8.41 -9.72 -30.12
N PHE A 33 9.11 -10.84 -29.91
CA PHE A 33 10.55 -10.87 -29.66
C PHE A 33 11.38 -11.18 -30.91
N SER A 34 10.76 -11.52 -32.04
CA SER A 34 11.46 -11.80 -33.30
C SER A 34 10.66 -11.35 -34.53
N GLU A 35 11.29 -11.48 -35.71
CA GLU A 35 10.64 -11.27 -37.00
C GLU A 35 9.91 -12.52 -37.52
N GLU A 36 9.88 -13.60 -36.74
CA GLU A 36 9.25 -14.85 -37.13
C GLU A 36 7.75 -14.88 -36.80
N ARG A 37 7.02 -15.78 -37.46
CA ARG A 37 5.65 -16.10 -37.07
C ARG A 37 5.67 -16.84 -35.73
N GLY A 38 4.98 -16.29 -34.73
CA GLY A 38 5.10 -16.78 -33.35
C GLY A 38 3.97 -16.40 -32.40
N SER A 39 2.97 -15.65 -32.88
CA SER A 39 1.73 -15.39 -32.15
C SER A 39 0.57 -15.85 -33.02
N THR A 40 0.42 -17.16 -33.24
CA THR A 40 -0.63 -17.72 -34.11
C THR A 40 -1.82 -18.27 -33.30
N LEU A 41 -2.94 -18.53 -33.98
CA LEU A 41 -4.10 -19.16 -33.34
C LEU A 41 -3.77 -20.58 -32.85
N GLU A 42 -2.95 -21.32 -33.61
CA GLU A 42 -2.53 -22.67 -33.25
C GLU A 42 -1.76 -22.69 -31.93
N GLN A 43 -0.79 -21.78 -31.75
CA GLN A 43 -0.02 -21.67 -30.51
C GLN A 43 -0.90 -21.24 -29.33
N ALA A 44 -1.86 -20.34 -29.55
CA ALA A 44 -2.81 -19.94 -28.52
C ALA A 44 -3.72 -21.13 -28.11
N GLN A 45 -4.15 -21.96 -29.06
CA GLN A 45 -4.93 -23.18 -28.78
C GLN A 45 -4.11 -24.24 -28.04
N GLU A 46 -2.80 -24.35 -28.28
CA GLU A 46 -1.93 -25.18 -27.45
C GLU A 46 -1.93 -24.71 -25.99
N LEU A 47 -1.80 -23.39 -25.76
CA LEU A 47 -1.87 -22.82 -24.41
C LEU A 47 -3.24 -23.01 -23.76
N VAL A 48 -4.34 -22.96 -24.53
CA VAL A 48 -5.67 -23.31 -24.00
C VAL A 48 -5.67 -24.76 -23.51
N ARG A 49 -5.28 -25.71 -24.35
CA ARG A 49 -5.26 -27.14 -24.02
C ARG A 49 -4.39 -27.47 -22.82
N ASP A 50 -3.19 -26.87 -22.77
CA ASP A 50 -2.15 -27.26 -21.82
C ASP A 50 -2.21 -26.46 -20.50
N PHE A 51 -2.80 -25.26 -20.50
CA PHE A 51 -2.87 -24.39 -19.33
C PHE A 51 -4.30 -24.02 -18.90
N VAL A 52 -5.14 -23.54 -19.82
CA VAL A 52 -6.49 -23.04 -19.49
C VAL A 52 -7.42 -24.19 -19.14
N ASP A 53 -7.45 -25.24 -19.95
CA ASP A 53 -8.29 -26.43 -19.75
C ASP A 53 -7.75 -27.37 -18.67
N GLN A 54 -6.48 -27.21 -18.28
CA GLN A 54 -5.79 -28.04 -17.29
C GLN A 54 -5.12 -27.19 -16.20
N PRO A 55 -5.90 -26.42 -15.41
CA PRO A 55 -5.32 -25.53 -14.41
C PRO A 55 -4.70 -26.31 -13.24
N ASP A 56 -3.41 -26.08 -12.96
CA ASP A 56 -2.76 -26.61 -11.76
C ASP A 56 -3.04 -25.71 -10.53
N VAL A 57 -3.96 -26.16 -9.68
CA VAL A 57 -4.33 -25.52 -8.40
C VAL A 57 -3.48 -26.00 -7.21
N GLY A 58 -2.43 -26.79 -7.44
CA GLY A 58 -1.52 -27.28 -6.42
C GLY A 58 -0.68 -26.19 -5.74
N SER A 59 0.01 -26.57 -4.66
CA SER A 59 0.75 -25.69 -3.75
C SER A 59 2.14 -25.23 -4.25
N GLY A 60 2.39 -25.28 -5.56
CA GLY A 60 3.65 -24.85 -6.18
C GLY A 60 3.71 -23.37 -6.54
N THR A 61 4.91 -22.86 -6.84
CA THR A 61 5.06 -21.51 -7.40
C THR A 61 4.45 -21.43 -8.79
N PHE A 62 3.97 -20.24 -9.21
CA PHE A 62 3.40 -20.05 -10.55
C PHE A 62 4.31 -20.58 -11.67
N HIS A 63 5.60 -20.24 -11.67
CA HIS A 63 6.53 -20.70 -12.71
C HIS A 63 6.78 -22.22 -12.64
N GLY A 64 6.86 -22.79 -11.44
CA GLY A 64 7.02 -24.23 -11.29
C GLY A 64 5.84 -25.00 -11.87
N LYS A 65 4.62 -24.53 -11.60
CA LYS A 65 3.38 -25.10 -12.15
C LYS A 65 3.28 -24.89 -13.66
N LEU A 66 3.57 -23.68 -14.13
CA LEU A 66 3.58 -23.35 -15.55
C LEU A 66 4.58 -24.23 -16.33
N ALA A 67 5.77 -24.50 -15.79
CA ALA A 67 6.74 -25.40 -16.42
C ALA A 67 6.22 -26.83 -16.58
N VAL A 68 5.48 -27.34 -15.59
CA VAL A 68 4.86 -28.67 -15.65
C VAL A 68 3.71 -28.68 -16.67
N GLN A 69 2.87 -27.66 -16.66
CA GLN A 69 1.73 -27.53 -17.58
C GLN A 69 2.20 -27.40 -19.04
N LEU A 70 3.24 -26.61 -19.29
CA LEU A 70 3.79 -26.39 -20.65
C LEU A 70 4.81 -27.43 -21.10
N ALA A 71 5.03 -28.50 -20.34
CA ALA A 71 6.06 -29.51 -20.66
C ALA A 71 5.85 -30.20 -22.02
N ASN A 72 4.61 -30.23 -22.52
CA ASN A 72 4.25 -30.82 -23.82
C ASN A 72 3.91 -29.77 -24.89
N SER A 73 3.99 -28.48 -24.57
CA SER A 73 3.69 -27.40 -25.50
C SER A 73 4.84 -27.17 -26.48
N SER A 74 4.54 -26.72 -27.70
CA SER A 74 5.58 -26.39 -28.68
C SER A 74 6.45 -25.21 -28.21
N PRO A 75 7.71 -25.08 -28.71
CA PRO A 75 8.54 -23.90 -28.42
C PRO A 75 7.85 -22.58 -28.80
N GLY A 76 7.02 -22.59 -29.86
CA GLY A 76 6.22 -21.43 -30.26
C GLY A 76 5.11 -21.08 -29.26
N ALA A 77 4.46 -22.08 -28.64
CA ALA A 77 3.50 -21.85 -27.56
C ALA A 77 4.19 -21.30 -26.30
N VAL A 78 5.37 -21.82 -25.94
CA VAL A 78 6.17 -21.30 -24.82
C VAL A 78 6.66 -19.86 -25.09
N GLN A 79 7.07 -19.57 -26.33
CA GLN A 79 7.39 -18.21 -26.77
C GLN A 79 6.19 -17.27 -26.58
N LEU A 80 5.01 -17.64 -27.07
CA LEU A 80 3.78 -16.86 -26.89
C LEU A 80 3.43 -16.68 -25.40
N ALA A 81 3.61 -17.71 -24.57
CA ALA A 81 3.39 -17.60 -23.13
C ALA A 81 4.30 -16.54 -22.47
N ALA A 82 5.58 -16.49 -22.84
CA ALA A 82 6.50 -15.48 -22.36
C ALA A 82 6.11 -14.06 -22.82
N GLU A 83 5.68 -13.91 -24.08
CA GLU A 83 5.20 -12.63 -24.63
C GLU A 83 3.92 -12.12 -23.95
N LEU A 84 2.99 -13.02 -23.60
CA LEU A 84 1.79 -12.65 -22.84
C LEU A 84 2.11 -12.23 -21.40
N LEU A 85 3.06 -12.89 -20.74
CA LEU A 85 3.54 -12.43 -19.43
C LEU A 85 4.29 -11.10 -19.53
N TYR A 86 5.02 -10.85 -20.61
CA TYR A 86 5.62 -9.55 -20.88
C TYR A 86 4.54 -8.45 -20.95
N VAL A 87 3.48 -8.67 -21.74
CA VAL A 87 2.35 -7.73 -21.87
C VAL A 87 1.63 -7.53 -20.53
N HIS A 88 1.39 -8.61 -19.78
CA HIS A 88 0.83 -8.54 -18.42
C HIS A 88 1.64 -7.57 -17.54
N LEU A 89 2.98 -7.63 -17.59
CA LEU A 89 3.87 -6.85 -16.73
C LEU A 89 4.10 -5.39 -17.19
N LEU A 90 3.69 -5.01 -18.41
CA LEU A 90 3.83 -3.64 -18.93
C LEU A 90 3.03 -2.63 -18.09
N ILE A 91 1.85 -3.02 -17.60
CA ILE A 91 0.99 -2.11 -16.84
C ILE A 91 1.58 -1.75 -15.46
N ALA A 92 2.34 -2.66 -14.85
CA ALA A 92 2.76 -2.55 -13.46
C ALA A 92 3.94 -1.60 -13.30
N ARG A 93 3.85 -0.61 -12.42
CA ARG A 93 4.97 0.28 -12.09
C ARG A 93 6.14 -0.46 -11.40
N SER A 94 7.32 0.14 -11.48
CA SER A 94 8.57 -0.39 -10.87
C SER A 94 8.55 -0.46 -9.35
N ASP A 95 7.73 0.34 -8.67
CA ASP A 95 7.53 0.27 -7.22
C ASP A 95 6.58 -0.87 -6.78
N ALA A 96 5.88 -1.51 -7.72
CA ALA A 96 5.07 -2.69 -7.51
C ALA A 96 5.82 -3.98 -7.89
N VAL A 97 6.43 -3.99 -9.08
CA VAL A 97 7.30 -5.07 -9.57
C VAL A 97 8.49 -4.43 -10.29
N GLY A 98 9.68 -4.55 -9.73
CA GLY A 98 10.89 -3.94 -10.30
C GLY A 98 11.24 -4.49 -11.70
N GLY A 99 11.83 -3.68 -12.56
CA GLY A 99 12.15 -4.06 -13.95
C GLY A 99 13.01 -5.33 -14.06
N SER A 100 13.98 -5.50 -13.16
CA SER A 100 14.79 -6.72 -13.07
C SER A 100 13.95 -7.96 -12.72
N ALA A 101 12.98 -7.82 -11.81
CA ALA A 101 12.06 -8.89 -11.44
C ALA A 101 11.12 -9.24 -12.61
N LYS A 102 10.63 -8.24 -13.34
CA LYS A 102 9.81 -8.47 -14.55
C LYS A 102 10.58 -9.23 -15.63
N ARG A 103 11.79 -8.79 -15.96
CA ARG A 103 12.66 -9.48 -16.94
C ARG A 103 12.97 -10.91 -16.51
N LYS A 104 13.20 -11.14 -15.22
CA LYS A 104 13.41 -12.49 -14.67
C LYS A 104 12.18 -13.37 -14.86
N ILE A 105 10.97 -12.86 -14.59
CA ILE A 105 9.71 -13.60 -14.80
C ILE A 105 9.58 -14.05 -16.26
N VAL A 106 9.80 -13.15 -17.22
CA VAL A 106 9.70 -13.47 -18.65
C VAL A 106 10.78 -14.47 -19.08
N THR A 107 12.02 -14.24 -18.65
CA THR A 107 13.16 -15.11 -18.97
C THR A 107 12.96 -16.53 -18.44
N GLN A 108 12.42 -16.68 -17.23
CA GLN A 108 12.12 -18.00 -16.66
C GLN A 108 11.13 -18.82 -17.48
N VAL A 109 10.24 -18.18 -18.24
CA VAL A 109 9.32 -18.88 -19.15
C VAL A 109 9.99 -19.22 -20.48
N LEU A 110 10.79 -18.30 -21.02
CA LEU A 110 11.59 -18.58 -22.23
C LEU A 110 12.50 -19.80 -22.01
N ASP A 111 13.15 -19.90 -20.85
CA ASP A 111 14.04 -21.02 -20.50
C ASP A 111 13.32 -22.40 -20.38
N MET A 112 11.99 -22.45 -20.42
CA MET A 112 11.23 -23.71 -20.34
C MET A 112 11.32 -24.55 -21.62
N ALA A 113 11.62 -23.93 -22.78
CA ALA A 113 11.76 -24.64 -24.05
C ALA A 113 13.00 -24.18 -24.84
N PRO A 114 13.76 -25.10 -25.44
CA PRO A 114 14.85 -24.72 -26.33
C PRO A 114 14.30 -24.05 -27.60
N GLY A 115 15.01 -23.04 -28.10
CA GLY A 115 14.67 -22.35 -29.37
C GLY A 115 13.76 -21.13 -29.21
N THR A 116 13.38 -20.75 -27.99
CA THR A 116 12.74 -19.45 -27.73
C THR A 116 13.72 -18.29 -27.95
N THR A 117 13.20 -17.13 -28.35
CA THR A 117 13.98 -15.90 -28.58
C THR A 117 13.96 -15.03 -27.32
N PRO A 118 15.12 -14.53 -26.84
CA PRO A 118 15.18 -13.63 -25.69
C PRO A 118 14.49 -12.30 -25.95
N VAL A 119 14.11 -11.59 -24.88
CA VAL A 119 13.51 -10.25 -24.98
C VAL A 119 14.51 -9.27 -25.61
N PRO A 120 14.17 -8.59 -26.72
CA PRO A 120 15.01 -7.55 -27.32
C PRO A 120 15.33 -6.40 -26.35
N ASP A 121 16.48 -5.74 -26.51
CA ASP A 121 16.96 -4.71 -25.56
C ASP A 121 16.00 -3.52 -25.39
N ASP A 122 15.37 -3.08 -26.47
CA ASP A 122 14.39 -1.99 -26.47
C ASP A 122 13.11 -2.38 -25.72
N LEU A 123 12.62 -3.60 -25.92
CA LEU A 123 11.50 -4.16 -25.16
C LEU A 123 11.88 -4.44 -23.69
N ALA A 124 13.11 -4.88 -23.44
CA ALA A 124 13.61 -5.11 -22.09
C ALA A 124 13.62 -3.82 -21.25
N ARG A 125 13.92 -2.66 -21.87
CA ARG A 125 13.85 -1.34 -21.23
C ARG A 125 12.41 -0.89 -20.93
N ALA A 126 11.42 -1.31 -21.74
CA ALA A 126 10.02 -0.99 -21.47
C ALA A 126 9.52 -1.56 -20.14
N LEU A 127 10.14 -2.63 -19.64
CA LEU A 127 9.83 -3.21 -18.33
C LEU A 127 10.36 -2.40 -17.13
N ASP A 128 11.28 -1.44 -17.32
CA ASP A 128 11.78 -0.60 -16.21
C ASP A 128 10.76 0.43 -15.70
N GLY A 129 9.75 0.73 -16.53
CA GLY A 129 8.63 1.61 -16.19
C GLY A 129 7.34 0.85 -15.92
N GLY A 130 6.22 1.52 -16.15
CA GLY A 130 4.86 1.03 -15.99
C GLY A 130 3.87 2.18 -15.89
N LEU A 131 2.58 1.87 -15.73
CA LEU A 131 1.51 2.85 -15.80
C LEU A 131 0.79 3.00 -14.45
N VAL A 132 0.37 1.88 -13.87
CA VAL A 132 -0.37 1.86 -12.61
C VAL A 132 0.28 0.95 -11.58
N ARG A 133 -0.04 1.17 -10.30
CA ARG A 133 0.28 0.23 -9.23
C ARG A 133 -0.89 -0.74 -9.09
N PRO A 134 -0.77 -1.98 -9.61
CA PRO A 134 -1.87 -2.93 -9.53
C PRO A 134 -2.04 -3.44 -8.08
N GLY A 135 -3.25 -3.89 -7.74
CA GLY A 135 -3.55 -4.45 -6.42
C GLY A 135 -2.88 -5.80 -6.16
N THR A 136 -2.95 -6.31 -4.93
CA THR A 136 -2.36 -7.60 -4.52
C THR A 136 -2.84 -8.78 -5.40
N ALA A 137 -4.11 -8.72 -5.83
CA ALA A 137 -4.72 -9.65 -6.78
C ALA A 137 -3.89 -9.88 -8.06
N PHE A 138 -3.16 -8.87 -8.54
CA PHE A 138 -2.34 -8.97 -9.75
C PHE A 138 -1.17 -9.95 -9.61
N GLY A 139 -0.60 -10.05 -8.41
CA GLY A 139 0.41 -11.06 -8.09
C GLY A 139 -0.23 -12.41 -7.75
N THR A 140 -1.24 -12.40 -6.87
CA THR A 140 -1.87 -13.61 -6.31
C THR A 140 -2.61 -14.43 -7.37
N TYR A 141 -3.39 -13.77 -8.23
CA TYR A 141 -4.21 -14.41 -9.25
C TYR A 141 -3.58 -14.36 -10.64
N ARG A 142 -2.25 -14.22 -10.72
CA ARG A 142 -1.50 -14.12 -11.99
C ARG A 142 -1.90 -15.22 -12.98
N TRP A 143 -2.10 -16.45 -12.51
CA TRP A 143 -2.50 -17.56 -13.36
C TRP A 143 -3.86 -17.35 -14.04
N LYS A 144 -4.84 -16.73 -13.35
CA LYS A 144 -6.15 -16.38 -13.93
C LYS A 144 -6.03 -15.23 -14.92
N LEU A 145 -5.23 -14.21 -14.59
CA LEU A 145 -4.99 -13.07 -15.49
C LEU A 145 -4.24 -13.50 -16.76
N PHE A 146 -3.35 -14.48 -16.63
CA PHE A 146 -2.64 -15.10 -17.74
C PHE A 146 -3.58 -15.96 -18.61
N ALA A 147 -4.47 -16.76 -18.02
CA ALA A 147 -5.51 -17.49 -18.74
C ALA A 147 -6.38 -16.53 -19.59
N PHE A 148 -6.83 -15.43 -18.99
CA PHE A 148 -7.60 -14.41 -19.71
C PHE A 148 -6.84 -13.84 -20.91
N LEU A 149 -5.54 -13.58 -20.79
CA LEU A 149 -4.73 -13.10 -21.92
C LEU A 149 -4.65 -14.13 -23.06
N ILE A 150 -4.58 -15.42 -22.75
CA ILE A 150 -4.64 -16.50 -23.74
C ILE A 150 -5.99 -16.47 -24.47
N GLU A 151 -7.09 -16.38 -23.72
CA GLU A 151 -8.45 -16.30 -24.27
C GLU A 151 -8.65 -15.07 -25.17
N VAL A 152 -8.07 -13.92 -24.81
CA VAL A 152 -8.08 -12.72 -25.66
C VAL A 152 -7.39 -12.99 -26.99
N VAL A 153 -6.21 -13.62 -26.98
CA VAL A 153 -5.51 -13.97 -28.22
C VAL A 153 -6.37 -14.89 -29.09
N VAL A 154 -6.97 -15.92 -28.49
CA VAL A 154 -7.87 -16.84 -29.21
C VAL A 154 -9.07 -16.10 -29.80
N ALA A 155 -9.73 -15.24 -29.02
CA ALA A 155 -10.91 -14.50 -29.46
C ALA A 155 -10.59 -13.56 -30.63
N VAL A 156 -9.51 -12.79 -30.53
CA VAL A 156 -9.06 -11.88 -31.59
C VAL A 156 -8.65 -12.66 -32.84
N LYS A 157 -7.93 -13.77 -32.69
CA LYS A 157 -7.40 -14.54 -33.84
C LYS A 157 -8.41 -15.49 -34.48
N SER A 158 -9.52 -15.77 -33.81
CA SER A 158 -10.63 -16.52 -34.40
C SER A 158 -11.47 -15.67 -35.36
N LEU A 159 -11.31 -14.35 -35.34
CA LEU A 159 -11.99 -13.45 -36.28
C LEU A 159 -11.35 -13.52 -37.67
N PRO A 160 -12.15 -13.36 -38.75
CA PRO A 160 -11.62 -13.11 -40.09
C PRO A 160 -10.67 -11.91 -40.11
N ALA A 161 -9.63 -11.94 -40.96
CA ALA A 161 -8.58 -10.92 -40.96
C ALA A 161 -9.10 -9.47 -41.06
N THR A 162 -10.17 -9.23 -41.83
CA THR A 162 -10.80 -7.90 -41.95
C THR A 162 -11.49 -7.45 -40.67
N GLU A 163 -12.19 -8.36 -39.99
CA GLU A 163 -12.86 -8.08 -38.71
C GLU A 163 -11.84 -7.93 -37.58
N ARG A 164 -10.80 -8.78 -37.58
CA ARG A 164 -9.65 -8.68 -36.67
C ARG A 164 -9.00 -7.30 -36.75
N ALA A 165 -8.73 -6.81 -37.96
CA ALA A 165 -8.17 -5.47 -38.17
C ALA A 165 -9.12 -4.39 -37.64
N ALA A 166 -10.40 -4.45 -38.01
CA ALA A 166 -11.40 -3.47 -37.58
C ALA A 166 -11.54 -3.39 -36.04
N VAL A 167 -11.56 -4.54 -35.36
CA VAL A 167 -11.64 -4.60 -33.89
C VAL A 167 -10.38 -4.05 -33.23
N LEU A 168 -9.19 -4.22 -33.82
CA LEU A 168 -7.94 -3.69 -33.26
C LEU A 168 -7.73 -2.20 -33.56
N ASP A 169 -8.46 -1.63 -34.52
CA ASP A 169 -8.43 -0.21 -34.88
C ASP A 169 -9.47 0.63 -34.12
N ASP A 170 -10.49 -0.02 -33.52
CA ASP A 170 -11.58 0.64 -32.81
C ASP A 170 -11.67 0.20 -31.34
N ALA A 171 -11.51 1.17 -30.44
CA ALA A 171 -11.46 0.92 -29.00
C ALA A 171 -12.78 0.34 -28.45
N GLU A 172 -13.93 0.77 -28.96
CA GLU A 172 -15.24 0.31 -28.49
C GLU A 172 -15.53 -1.11 -28.99
N ALA A 173 -15.19 -1.40 -30.25
CA ALA A 173 -15.27 -2.74 -30.82
C ALA A 173 -14.35 -3.71 -30.07
N PHE A 174 -13.14 -3.29 -29.72
CA PHE A 174 -12.23 -4.09 -28.89
C PHE A 174 -12.82 -4.37 -27.50
N SER A 175 -13.32 -3.35 -26.81
CA SER A 175 -13.94 -3.53 -25.49
C SER A 175 -15.19 -4.40 -25.55
N ALA A 176 -15.99 -4.30 -26.61
CA ALA A 176 -17.14 -5.16 -26.86
C ALA A 176 -16.72 -6.63 -27.04
N LEU A 177 -15.65 -6.90 -27.80
CA LEU A 177 -15.08 -8.24 -27.92
C LEU A 177 -14.62 -8.77 -26.56
N LEU A 178 -13.89 -7.98 -25.77
CA LEU A 178 -13.47 -8.40 -24.42
C LEU A 178 -14.67 -8.67 -23.49
N GLY A 179 -15.80 -8.00 -23.73
CA GLY A 179 -17.05 -8.21 -22.99
C GLY A 179 -17.75 -9.55 -23.27
N THR A 180 -17.36 -10.28 -24.32
CA THR A 180 -17.88 -11.63 -24.60
C THR A 180 -17.14 -12.73 -23.84
N LEU A 181 -15.99 -12.41 -23.25
CA LEU A 181 -15.15 -13.36 -22.52
C LEU A 181 -15.62 -13.50 -21.06
N ASP A 182 -15.37 -14.68 -20.49
CA ASP A 182 -15.75 -14.95 -19.10
C ASP A 182 -14.85 -14.23 -18.09
N LEU A 183 -15.40 -13.22 -17.43
CA LEU A 183 -14.73 -12.47 -16.38
C LEU A 183 -14.92 -13.08 -14.98
N SER A 184 -15.68 -14.16 -14.84
CA SER A 184 -15.92 -14.87 -13.56
C SER A 184 -14.62 -15.38 -12.92
N SER A 185 -13.56 -15.52 -13.73
CA SER A 185 -12.19 -15.79 -13.29
C SER A 185 -11.55 -14.65 -12.49
N GLY A 186 -12.19 -13.49 -12.32
CA GLY A 186 -11.61 -12.33 -11.63
C GLY A 186 -10.62 -11.54 -12.50
N ALA A 187 -10.76 -11.67 -13.83
CA ALA A 187 -9.88 -11.04 -14.81
C ALA A 187 -10.22 -9.57 -15.13
N ALA A 188 -11.20 -8.97 -14.47
CA ALA A 188 -11.62 -7.58 -14.69
C ALA A 188 -10.43 -6.60 -14.65
N THR A 189 -9.50 -6.75 -13.71
CA THR A 189 -8.30 -5.92 -13.64
C THR A 189 -7.39 -6.07 -14.87
N GLN A 190 -7.26 -7.29 -15.41
CA GLN A 190 -6.46 -7.54 -16.63
C GLN A 190 -7.15 -6.98 -17.87
N ARG A 191 -8.48 -7.12 -17.99
CA ARG A 191 -9.28 -6.46 -19.03
C ARG A 191 -9.05 -4.95 -19.00
N ASN A 192 -9.23 -4.33 -17.84
CA ASN A 192 -9.09 -2.89 -17.66
C ASN A 192 -7.68 -2.39 -17.99
N ALA A 193 -6.65 -3.16 -17.61
CA ALA A 193 -5.26 -2.88 -17.96
C ALA A 193 -5.03 -2.96 -19.47
N LEU A 194 -5.60 -3.97 -20.14
CA LEU A 194 -5.44 -4.18 -21.58
C LEU A 194 -6.11 -3.08 -22.40
N GLU A 195 -7.33 -2.70 -22.03
CA GLU A 195 -8.06 -1.58 -22.62
C GLU A 195 -7.20 -0.31 -22.58
N HIS A 196 -6.67 0.05 -21.42
CA HIS A 196 -5.82 1.24 -21.29
C HIS A 196 -4.48 1.11 -22.04
N LEU A 197 -3.82 -0.05 -22.00
CA LEU A 197 -2.54 -0.25 -22.69
C LEU A 197 -2.67 -0.08 -24.21
N LEU A 198 -3.74 -0.64 -24.80
CA LEU A 198 -3.93 -0.64 -26.26
C LEU A 198 -4.62 0.62 -26.78
N PHE A 199 -5.51 1.21 -25.99
CA PHE A 199 -6.28 2.40 -26.37
C PHE A 199 -6.20 3.47 -25.26
N PRO A 200 -4.99 3.96 -24.94
CA PRO A 200 -4.79 4.92 -23.85
C PRO A 200 -5.44 6.27 -24.09
N ASP A 201 -5.76 6.61 -25.33
CA ASP A 201 -6.44 7.86 -25.69
C ASP A 201 -7.96 7.80 -25.46
N VAL A 202 -8.51 6.61 -25.21
CA VAL A 202 -9.94 6.38 -25.01
C VAL A 202 -10.23 5.94 -23.57
N PHE A 203 -9.47 4.97 -23.06
CA PHE A 203 -9.71 4.35 -21.76
C PHE A 203 -8.77 4.89 -20.68
N CYS A 204 -9.30 5.07 -19.47
CA CYS A 204 -8.56 5.66 -18.35
C CYS A 204 -7.55 4.69 -17.69
N PRO A 205 -6.50 5.22 -17.03
CA PRO A 205 -5.51 4.42 -16.30
C PRO A 205 -6.01 3.97 -14.91
N VAL A 206 -7.22 3.43 -14.82
CA VAL A 206 -7.80 2.86 -13.59
C VAL A 206 -8.13 1.40 -13.83
N THR A 207 -7.38 0.50 -13.18
CA THR A 207 -7.48 -0.95 -13.43
C THR A 207 -8.32 -1.69 -12.39
N SER A 208 -8.43 -1.18 -11.17
CA SER A 208 -9.25 -1.76 -10.10
C SER A 208 -10.74 -1.51 -10.35
N THR A 209 -11.57 -2.53 -10.15
CA THR A 209 -13.04 -2.40 -10.23
C THR A 209 -13.57 -1.38 -9.22
N ASP A 210 -13.15 -1.45 -7.95
CA ASP A 210 -13.59 -0.50 -6.91
C ASP A 210 -13.24 0.94 -7.28
N GLY A 211 -11.99 1.18 -7.68
CA GLY A 211 -11.58 2.53 -8.08
C GLY A 211 -12.31 3.07 -9.32
N ARG A 212 -12.79 2.20 -10.22
CA ARG A 212 -13.65 2.62 -11.34
C ARG A 212 -15.06 2.98 -10.85
N ALA A 213 -15.61 2.21 -9.93
CA ALA A 213 -16.89 2.50 -9.28
C ALA A 213 -16.84 3.83 -8.51
N ASP A 214 -15.79 4.08 -7.72
CA ASP A 214 -15.60 5.32 -6.96
C ASP A 214 -15.57 6.57 -7.86
N VAL A 215 -14.86 6.49 -9.01
CA VAL A 215 -14.79 7.57 -10.00
C VAL A 215 -16.18 7.84 -10.60
N LEU A 216 -16.94 6.79 -10.96
CA LEU A 216 -18.29 6.95 -11.49
C LEU A 216 -19.29 7.40 -10.43
N GLN A 217 -19.10 7.04 -9.16
CA GLN A 217 -19.92 7.54 -8.06
C GLN A 217 -19.70 9.04 -7.87
N THR A 218 -18.45 9.50 -7.99
CA THR A 218 -18.08 10.91 -7.79
C THR A 218 -18.48 11.78 -8.98
N TRP A 219 -18.19 11.33 -10.20
CA TRP A 219 -18.36 12.13 -11.43
C TRP A 219 -19.27 11.47 -12.47
N GLY A 220 -20.19 10.60 -12.06
CA GLY A 220 -21.10 9.90 -12.97
C GLY A 220 -21.96 10.83 -13.84
N HIS A 221 -22.25 12.04 -13.34
CA HIS A 221 -22.94 13.09 -14.08
C HIS A 221 -22.15 13.60 -15.30
N LEU A 222 -20.83 13.44 -15.33
CA LEU A 222 -19.93 13.79 -16.45
C LEU A 222 -19.71 12.64 -17.44
N ALA A 223 -20.19 11.44 -17.11
CA ALA A 223 -19.86 10.20 -17.81
C ALA A 223 -20.70 9.95 -19.08
N GLY A 224 -21.76 10.74 -19.28
CA GLY A 224 -22.75 10.54 -20.35
C GLY A 224 -23.82 9.50 -19.99
N PRO A 225 -24.60 9.02 -20.98
CA PRO A 225 -25.75 8.12 -20.76
C PRO A 225 -25.36 6.79 -20.09
N GLU A 226 -26.23 6.25 -19.24
CA GLU A 226 -26.00 4.98 -18.53
C GLU A 226 -25.90 3.75 -19.44
N GLY A 227 -26.45 3.82 -20.65
CA GLY A 227 -26.39 2.71 -21.63
C GLY A 227 -25.03 2.51 -22.31
N LEU A 228 -24.05 3.39 -22.08
CA LEU A 228 -22.70 3.23 -22.61
C LEU A 228 -21.87 2.25 -21.76
N PRO A 229 -20.93 1.50 -22.37
CA PRO A 229 -19.99 0.66 -21.62
C PRO A 229 -19.23 1.44 -20.54
N GLU A 230 -19.01 0.82 -19.39
CA GLU A 230 -18.35 1.44 -18.22
C GLU A 230 -17.01 2.11 -18.57
N SER A 231 -16.15 1.43 -19.33
CA SER A 231 -14.84 1.96 -19.75
C SER A 231 -14.94 3.22 -20.60
N VAL A 232 -15.97 3.31 -21.46
CA VAL A 232 -16.24 4.50 -22.29
C VAL A 232 -16.75 5.64 -21.41
N ARG A 233 -17.66 5.34 -20.48
CA ARG A 233 -18.19 6.30 -19.49
C ARG A 233 -17.06 6.92 -18.66
N LEU A 234 -16.11 6.12 -18.19
CA LEU A 234 -14.93 6.62 -17.48
C LEU A 234 -14.04 7.50 -18.36
N GLY A 235 -13.82 7.14 -19.63
CA GLY A 235 -13.11 8.00 -20.58
C GLY A 235 -13.80 9.36 -20.77
N ASN A 236 -15.14 9.38 -20.78
CA ASN A 236 -15.91 10.63 -20.84
C ASN A 236 -15.70 11.49 -19.59
N VAL A 237 -15.67 10.90 -18.39
CA VAL A 237 -15.37 11.64 -17.15
C VAL A 237 -14.04 12.39 -17.28
N TYR A 238 -12.97 11.71 -17.71
CA TYR A 238 -11.66 12.33 -17.88
C TYR A 238 -11.69 13.48 -18.90
N ARG A 239 -12.34 13.28 -20.06
CA ARG A 239 -12.47 14.34 -21.08
C ARG A 239 -13.28 15.54 -20.59
N SER A 240 -14.32 15.30 -19.79
CA SER A 240 -15.13 16.35 -19.20
C SER A 240 -14.33 17.15 -18.17
N LEU A 241 -13.60 16.48 -17.27
CA LEU A 241 -12.72 17.13 -16.30
C LEU A 241 -11.61 17.96 -16.96
N ALA A 242 -11.02 17.46 -18.06
CA ALA A 242 -10.02 18.18 -18.84
C ALA A 242 -10.59 19.48 -19.47
N ARG A 243 -11.85 19.44 -19.94
CA ARG A 243 -12.54 20.64 -20.45
C ARG A 243 -12.82 21.65 -19.35
N GLU A 244 -13.23 21.18 -18.17
CA GLU A 244 -13.48 22.05 -17.01
C GLU A 244 -12.21 22.76 -16.53
N SER A 245 -11.03 22.12 -16.65
CA SER A 245 -9.75 22.76 -16.34
C SER A 245 -9.27 23.74 -17.42
N GLY A 246 -10.00 23.91 -18.53
CA GLY A 246 -9.63 24.78 -19.65
C GLY A 246 -8.61 24.17 -20.62
N GLU A 247 -8.26 22.89 -20.45
CA GLU A 247 -7.26 22.19 -21.25
C GLU A 247 -7.81 20.83 -21.74
N PRO A 248 -8.69 20.81 -22.76
CA PRO A 248 -9.47 19.64 -23.15
C PRO A 248 -8.66 18.41 -23.57
N ASP A 249 -7.40 18.63 -23.96
CA ASP A 249 -6.48 17.61 -24.47
C ASP A 249 -5.34 17.31 -23.47
N THR A 250 -5.44 17.78 -22.23
CA THR A 250 -4.45 17.53 -21.18
C THR A 250 -4.87 16.35 -20.31
N PHE A 251 -3.89 15.47 -20.02
CA PHE A 251 -4.10 14.32 -19.16
C PHE A 251 -4.61 14.72 -17.77
N VAL A 252 -5.72 14.10 -17.35
CA VAL A 252 -6.28 14.31 -16.02
C VAL A 252 -5.72 13.26 -15.07
N ASN A 253 -4.87 13.69 -14.14
CA ASN A 253 -4.37 12.81 -13.10
C ASN A 253 -5.26 12.87 -11.85
N LEU A 254 -6.22 11.95 -11.75
CA LEU A 254 -7.11 11.84 -10.59
C LEU A 254 -6.39 11.54 -9.27
N ARG A 255 -5.09 11.21 -9.30
CA ARG A 255 -4.27 10.99 -8.09
C ARG A 255 -3.51 12.25 -7.64
N ARG A 256 -3.79 13.41 -8.23
CA ARG A 256 -3.19 14.72 -7.88
C ARG A 256 -4.28 15.72 -7.47
N ALA A 257 -3.88 16.83 -6.87
CA ALA A 257 -4.79 17.95 -6.61
C ALA A 257 -5.36 18.51 -7.93
N PRO A 258 -6.61 19.01 -7.94
CA PRO A 258 -7.56 19.06 -6.83
C PRO A 258 -8.39 17.77 -6.67
N TYR A 259 -8.14 16.73 -7.49
CA TYR A 259 -9.05 15.60 -7.66
C TYR A 259 -8.92 14.53 -6.57
N LEU A 260 -7.70 14.25 -6.08
CA LEU A 260 -7.42 13.06 -5.26
C LEU A 260 -8.41 12.85 -4.10
N TRP A 261 -8.74 13.90 -3.36
CA TRP A 261 -9.65 13.84 -2.20
C TRP A 261 -11.13 14.07 -2.53
N GLN A 262 -11.50 14.15 -3.80
CA GLN A 262 -12.90 14.22 -4.23
C GLN A 262 -13.52 12.83 -4.37
N TRP A 263 -12.71 11.83 -4.78
CA TRP A 263 -13.18 10.47 -5.04
C TRP A 263 -12.54 9.42 -4.14
N SER A 264 -11.53 9.79 -3.35
CA SER A 264 -10.87 8.87 -2.42
C SER A 264 -10.73 9.49 -1.04
N ALA A 265 -10.90 8.67 0.00
CA ALA A 265 -10.72 9.11 1.37
C ALA A 265 -9.22 9.36 1.67
N MET A 266 -8.94 10.37 2.50
CA MET A 266 -7.59 10.58 3.03
C MET A 266 -7.15 9.36 3.84
N THR A 267 -5.95 8.85 3.55
CA THR A 267 -5.35 7.76 4.31
C THR A 267 -5.03 8.20 5.74
N ARG A 268 -4.86 7.26 6.66
CA ARG A 268 -4.44 7.56 8.04
C ARG A 268 -3.16 8.41 8.09
N ALA A 269 -2.19 8.09 7.23
CA ALA A 269 -0.94 8.84 7.10
C ALA A 269 -1.16 10.30 6.67
N TRP A 270 -2.09 10.54 5.74
CA TRP A 270 -2.44 11.90 5.34
C TRP A 270 -3.21 12.64 6.43
N LYS A 271 -4.13 12.00 7.16
CA LYS A 271 -4.88 12.61 8.27
C LYS A 271 -3.96 13.09 9.40
N THR A 272 -2.99 12.27 9.80
CA THR A 272 -2.03 12.65 10.85
C THR A 272 -1.06 13.73 10.36
N THR A 273 -0.63 13.64 9.10
CA THR A 273 0.23 14.67 8.48
C THR A 273 -0.48 16.00 8.38
N ASP A 274 -1.75 16.01 7.96
CA ASP A 274 -2.59 17.20 7.91
C ASP A 274 -2.65 17.92 9.26
N ALA A 275 -2.90 17.16 10.35
CA ALA A 275 -2.89 17.72 11.70
C ALA A 275 -1.54 18.37 12.07
N TRP A 276 -0.41 17.73 11.74
CA TRP A 276 0.92 18.29 12.00
C TRP A 276 1.23 19.53 11.16
N LEU A 277 0.85 19.53 9.87
CA LEU A 277 1.06 20.67 8.99
C LEU A 277 0.38 21.92 9.57
N TRP A 278 -0.87 21.82 10.03
CA TRP A 278 -1.59 22.97 10.57
C TRP A 278 -1.17 23.35 11.97
N TRP A 279 -0.79 22.38 12.80
CA TRP A 279 -0.18 22.67 14.09
C TRP A 279 1.07 23.58 13.94
N PHE A 280 1.91 23.32 12.94
CA PHE A 280 3.06 24.17 12.64
C PHE A 280 2.66 25.47 11.92
N ALA A 281 1.74 25.44 10.97
CA ALA A 281 1.35 26.61 10.20
C ALA A 281 0.81 27.75 11.10
N GLU A 282 0.12 27.41 12.18
CA GLU A 282 -0.38 28.38 13.17
C GLU A 282 0.72 28.96 14.07
N ARG A 283 1.88 28.30 14.17
CA ARG A 283 2.93 28.59 15.16
C ARG A 283 4.22 29.10 14.53
N VAL A 284 4.29 29.15 13.20
CA VAL A 284 5.51 29.50 12.47
C VAL A 284 5.23 30.64 11.50
N ASP A 285 6.05 31.69 11.59
CA ASP A 285 6.12 32.73 10.59
C ASP A 285 6.96 32.26 9.40
N LEU A 286 6.29 31.69 8.39
CA LEU A 286 6.94 31.20 7.18
C LEU A 286 7.73 32.27 6.43
N ASP A 287 7.36 33.55 6.53
CA ASP A 287 8.13 34.63 5.91
C ASP A 287 9.51 34.72 6.54
N ALA A 288 9.56 34.76 7.86
CA ALA A 288 10.79 34.84 8.63
C ALA A 288 11.67 33.59 8.51
N VAL A 289 11.07 32.39 8.56
CA VAL A 289 11.87 31.15 8.67
C VAL A 289 12.23 30.52 7.32
N GLU A 290 11.37 30.62 6.31
CA GLU A 290 11.50 29.79 5.10
C GLU A 290 11.35 30.56 3.78
N ARG A 291 10.68 31.71 3.73
CA ARG A 291 10.42 32.41 2.45
C ARG A 291 11.43 33.51 2.13
N SER A 292 11.67 34.47 3.03
CA SER A 292 12.39 35.71 2.69
C SER A 292 13.79 35.44 2.13
N TYR A 293 14.58 34.56 2.78
CA TYR A 293 15.93 34.26 2.30
C TYR A 293 15.94 33.50 0.97
N LYS A 294 14.91 32.70 0.68
CA LYS A 294 14.79 31.97 -0.60
C LYS A 294 14.49 32.92 -1.74
N VAL A 295 13.57 33.87 -1.53
CA VAL A 295 13.25 34.92 -2.51
C VAL A 295 14.47 35.79 -2.80
N GLU A 296 15.23 36.17 -1.76
CA GLU A 296 16.51 36.87 -1.94
C GLU A 296 17.52 36.02 -2.73
N THR A 297 17.61 34.73 -2.43
CA THR A 297 18.50 33.80 -3.13
C THR A 297 18.14 33.67 -4.61
N ALA A 298 16.85 33.52 -4.95
CA ALA A 298 16.41 33.50 -6.35
C ALA A 298 16.72 34.82 -7.07
N THR A 299 16.62 35.96 -6.37
CA THR A 299 16.98 37.27 -6.94
C THR A 299 18.48 37.32 -7.28
N ARG A 300 19.35 36.75 -6.44
CA ARG A 300 20.78 36.62 -6.72
C ARG A 300 21.06 35.65 -7.87
N LEU A 301 20.29 34.57 -8.00
CA LEU A 301 20.41 33.65 -9.14
C LEU A 301 20.04 34.32 -10.47
N ASN A 302 19.07 35.24 -10.48
CA ASN A 302 18.76 36.04 -11.68
C ASN A 302 19.96 36.87 -12.13
N GLU A 303 20.74 37.40 -11.18
CA GLU A 303 21.98 38.10 -11.48
C GLU A 303 23.06 37.15 -12.02
N VAL A 304 23.20 35.95 -11.45
CA VAL A 304 24.09 34.90 -11.99
C VAL A 304 23.72 34.56 -13.43
N GLN A 305 22.44 34.33 -13.71
CA GLN A 305 21.93 34.04 -15.05
C GLN A 305 22.21 35.19 -16.02
N ARG A 306 22.02 36.44 -15.59
CA ARG A 306 22.30 37.63 -16.39
C ARG A 306 23.78 37.74 -16.74
N LEU A 307 24.67 37.60 -15.75
CA LEU A 307 26.12 37.63 -15.94
C LEU A 307 26.59 36.50 -16.86
N ALA A 308 26.11 35.27 -16.62
CA ALA A 308 26.40 34.12 -17.47
C ALA A 308 25.93 34.36 -18.91
N SER A 309 24.73 34.89 -19.13
CA SER A 309 24.22 35.19 -20.49
C SER A 309 25.08 36.22 -21.23
N GLN A 310 25.72 37.15 -20.50
CA GLN A 310 26.57 38.20 -21.07
C GLN A 310 28.05 37.83 -21.21
N GLU A 311 28.44 36.60 -20.86
CA GLU A 311 29.85 36.17 -20.81
C GLU A 311 30.70 37.00 -19.83
N ASP A 312 30.06 37.59 -18.82
CA ASP A 312 30.77 38.36 -17.80
C ASP A 312 31.58 37.41 -16.90
N PRO A 313 32.91 37.56 -16.77
CA PRO A 313 33.75 36.64 -16.01
C PRO A 313 33.37 36.49 -14.53
N GLU A 314 32.61 37.43 -13.96
CA GLU A 314 32.17 37.37 -12.56
C GLU A 314 30.99 36.41 -12.31
N TRP A 315 30.37 35.84 -13.35
CA TRP A 315 29.21 34.95 -13.19
C TRP A 315 29.48 33.80 -12.21
N PHE A 316 30.68 33.20 -12.26
CA PHE A 316 31.03 32.09 -11.40
C PHE A 316 31.36 32.53 -9.97
N THR A 317 31.97 33.71 -9.81
CA THR A 317 32.16 34.33 -8.49
C THR A 317 30.82 34.54 -7.80
N GLU A 318 29.85 35.09 -8.53
CA GLU A 318 28.51 35.34 -8.02
C GLU A 318 27.75 34.05 -7.72
N LEU A 319 27.88 33.02 -8.56
CA LEU A 319 27.31 31.70 -8.31
C LEU A 319 27.84 31.10 -6.99
N LYS A 320 29.17 31.11 -6.80
CA LYS A 320 29.79 30.63 -5.55
C LYS A 320 29.29 31.38 -4.33
N ARG A 321 29.16 32.71 -4.44
CA ARG A 321 28.64 33.55 -3.35
C ARG A 321 27.19 33.21 -3.03
N THR A 322 26.36 33.07 -4.05
CA THR A 322 24.92 32.79 -3.92
C THR A 322 24.66 31.44 -3.28
N VAL A 323 25.31 30.38 -3.77
CA VAL A 323 25.15 29.01 -3.24
C VAL A 323 25.66 28.89 -1.81
N ARG A 324 26.80 29.52 -1.47
CA ARG A 324 27.38 29.46 -0.11
C ARG A 324 26.61 30.29 0.93
N ALA A 325 25.80 31.25 0.49
CA ALA A 325 25.02 32.11 1.38
C ALA A 325 23.74 31.43 1.89
N THR A 326 23.46 30.19 1.47
CA THR A 326 22.20 29.50 1.75
C THR A 326 22.42 28.03 2.09
N ASN A 327 21.41 27.37 2.65
CA ASN A 327 21.41 25.96 3.02
C ASN A 327 20.54 25.09 2.09
N LEU A 328 20.10 25.65 0.95
CA LEU A 328 19.21 25.00 -0.01
C LEU A 328 19.86 23.82 -0.74
N VAL A 329 21.18 23.85 -0.90
CA VAL A 329 21.97 22.81 -1.57
C VAL A 329 23.05 22.32 -0.62
N ASP A 330 23.21 21.00 -0.50
CA ASP A 330 24.27 20.39 0.32
C ASP A 330 25.66 20.69 -0.25
N TYR A 331 26.65 20.84 0.64
CA TYR A 331 28.02 21.19 0.25
C TYR A 331 28.70 20.19 -0.65
N ARG A 332 28.35 18.90 -0.56
CA ARG A 332 28.86 17.87 -1.45
C ARG A 332 28.32 18.07 -2.86
N ALA A 333 27.02 18.34 -2.98
CA ALA A 333 26.34 18.51 -4.26
C ALA A 333 26.91 19.71 -5.03
N TYR A 334 26.98 20.90 -4.41
CA TYR A 334 27.57 22.05 -5.12
C TYR A 334 29.10 21.94 -5.29
N GLY A 335 29.78 21.14 -4.47
CA GLY A 335 31.21 20.87 -4.62
C GLY A 335 31.54 20.24 -5.97
N HIS A 336 30.76 19.26 -6.40
CA HIS A 336 30.88 18.64 -7.73
C HIS A 336 30.62 19.65 -8.86
N LEU A 337 29.60 20.50 -8.72
CA LEU A 337 29.32 21.56 -9.68
C LEU A 337 30.50 22.53 -9.81
N PHE A 338 31.07 22.99 -8.69
CA PHE A 338 32.18 23.95 -8.72
C PHE A 338 33.44 23.36 -9.31
N GLN A 339 33.78 22.11 -8.99
CA GLN A 339 34.91 21.41 -9.60
C GLN A 339 34.75 21.33 -11.12
N TRP A 340 33.54 21.03 -11.60
CA TRP A 340 33.28 21.01 -13.03
C TRP A 340 33.41 22.40 -13.67
N VAL A 341 32.78 23.43 -13.09
CA VAL A 341 32.87 24.81 -13.59
C VAL A 341 34.32 25.30 -13.62
N GLU A 342 35.15 24.93 -12.65
CA GLU A 342 36.58 25.28 -12.63
C GLU A 342 37.38 24.54 -13.73
N SER A 343 37.01 23.29 -14.03
CA SER A 343 37.67 22.49 -15.05
C SER A 343 37.31 22.87 -16.48
N ASP A 344 36.04 23.20 -16.73
CA ASP A 344 35.52 23.60 -18.05
C ASP A 344 34.40 24.65 -17.90
N PRO A 345 34.77 25.93 -17.71
CA PRO A 345 33.81 27.00 -17.50
C PRO A 345 32.86 27.21 -18.68
N ALA A 346 33.32 26.94 -19.91
CA ALA A 346 32.54 27.16 -21.12
C ALA A 346 31.43 26.11 -21.27
N ALA A 347 31.76 24.82 -21.08
CA ALA A 347 30.77 23.76 -21.10
C ALA A 347 29.76 23.90 -19.96
N ALA A 348 30.24 24.21 -18.74
CA ALA A 348 29.36 24.39 -17.59
C ALA A 348 28.40 25.57 -17.77
N ARG A 349 28.91 26.71 -18.27
CA ARG A 349 28.06 27.86 -18.64
C ARG A 349 27.00 27.47 -19.68
N SER A 350 27.38 26.75 -20.74
CA SER A 350 26.44 26.33 -21.77
C SER A 350 25.32 25.46 -21.20
N ALA A 351 25.63 24.52 -20.31
CA ALA A 351 24.63 23.68 -19.66
C ALA A 351 23.69 24.49 -18.75
N LEU A 352 24.24 25.43 -17.97
CA LEU A 352 23.44 26.33 -17.13
C LEU A 352 22.48 27.20 -17.98
N LEU A 353 22.93 27.69 -19.13
CA LEU A 353 22.07 28.44 -20.05
C LEU A 353 20.98 27.59 -20.68
N GLU A 354 21.21 26.29 -20.93
CA GLU A 354 20.15 25.38 -21.40
C GLU A 354 19.13 25.06 -20.30
N LEU A 355 19.55 25.00 -19.03
CA LEU A 355 18.62 24.92 -17.89
C LEU A 355 17.75 26.20 -17.82
N TRP A 356 18.37 27.37 -17.97
CA TRP A 356 17.72 28.68 -17.86
C TRP A 356 17.03 29.18 -19.13
N ARG A 357 16.94 28.33 -20.15
CA ARG A 357 16.38 28.70 -21.45
C ARG A 357 14.89 29.01 -21.36
N ASP A 358 14.16 28.25 -20.55
CA ASP A 358 12.72 28.37 -20.36
C ASP A 358 12.32 27.71 -19.02
N PRO A 359 11.17 28.07 -18.43
CA PRO A 359 10.76 27.56 -17.12
C PRO A 359 10.26 26.10 -17.14
N SER A 360 10.23 25.41 -18.28
CA SER A 360 9.65 24.06 -18.35
C SER A 360 10.47 23.07 -17.53
N LEU A 361 9.80 22.04 -17.03
CA LEU A 361 10.47 20.98 -16.25
C LEU A 361 11.44 20.17 -17.12
N THR A 362 11.21 20.11 -18.43
CA THR A 362 12.12 19.43 -19.38
C THR A 362 13.50 20.08 -19.45
N ALA A 363 13.66 21.31 -18.96
CA ALA A 363 14.96 21.94 -18.80
C ALA A 363 15.87 21.17 -17.83
N LEU A 364 15.31 20.49 -16.82
CA LEU A 364 16.05 19.63 -15.89
C LEU A 364 16.68 18.44 -16.62
N ASP A 365 15.97 17.88 -17.60
CA ASP A 365 16.44 16.74 -18.40
C ASP A 365 17.53 17.17 -19.38
N ARG A 366 17.34 18.30 -20.07
CA ARG A 366 18.38 18.89 -20.93
C ARG A 366 19.64 19.24 -20.15
N PHE A 367 19.49 19.76 -18.94
CA PHE A 367 20.62 20.01 -18.05
C PHE A 367 21.33 18.71 -17.70
N ARG A 368 20.59 17.65 -17.33
CA ARG A 368 21.15 16.33 -17.07
C ARG A 368 21.90 15.76 -18.28
N GLU A 369 21.37 15.91 -19.49
CA GLU A 369 22.02 15.46 -20.74
C GLU A 369 23.29 16.26 -21.06
N ALA A 370 23.36 17.52 -20.65
CA ALA A 370 24.53 18.38 -20.82
C ALA A 370 25.65 18.15 -19.78
N LEU A 371 25.39 17.38 -18.72
CA LEU A 371 26.39 17.07 -17.69
C LEU A 371 27.43 16.06 -18.22
N PRO A 372 28.73 16.28 -17.99
CA PRO A 372 29.75 15.27 -18.25
C PRO A 372 29.60 14.05 -17.34
N GLU A 373 30.16 12.93 -17.80
CA GLU A 373 30.25 11.72 -16.98
C GLU A 373 30.98 11.99 -15.65
N GLY A 374 30.43 11.49 -14.55
CA GLY A 374 30.99 11.67 -13.20
C GLY A 374 30.56 12.96 -12.48
N VAL A 375 29.94 13.92 -13.18
CA VAL A 375 29.40 15.15 -12.54
C VAL A 375 27.95 14.92 -12.14
N LEU A 376 27.60 15.23 -10.87
CA LEU A 376 26.23 15.15 -10.33
C LEU A 376 25.50 13.84 -10.70
N GLN A 377 26.16 12.69 -10.51
CA GLN A 377 25.63 11.38 -10.90
C GLN A 377 24.45 10.94 -10.04
N GLU A 378 24.53 11.20 -8.73
CA GLU A 378 23.45 10.89 -7.81
C GLU A 378 22.22 11.76 -8.12
N GLU A 379 21.08 11.10 -8.34
CA GLU A 379 19.80 11.76 -8.66
C GLU A 379 19.47 12.87 -7.67
N GLY A 380 19.63 12.62 -6.36
CA GLY A 380 19.35 13.64 -5.37
C GLY A 380 20.30 14.83 -5.41
N ALA A 381 21.60 14.61 -5.53
CA ALA A 381 22.55 15.71 -5.67
C ALA A 381 22.24 16.55 -6.93
N ARG A 382 21.92 15.88 -8.05
CA ARG A 382 21.58 16.53 -9.31
C ARG A 382 20.30 17.35 -9.22
N LEU A 383 19.20 16.77 -8.72
CA LEU A 383 17.92 17.45 -8.55
C LEU A 383 18.01 18.62 -7.56
N SER A 384 18.77 18.47 -6.47
CA SER A 384 19.00 19.58 -5.53
C SER A 384 19.69 20.76 -6.19
N VAL A 385 20.69 20.51 -7.04
CA VAL A 385 21.37 21.58 -7.78
C VAL A 385 20.49 22.15 -8.89
N SER A 386 19.90 21.30 -9.71
CA SER A 386 19.15 21.74 -10.90
C SER A 386 17.87 22.49 -10.52
N SER A 387 17.08 22.00 -9.54
CA SER A 387 15.90 22.73 -9.05
C SER A 387 16.26 24.05 -8.35
N PHE A 388 17.36 24.09 -7.59
CA PHE A 388 17.86 25.32 -6.97
C PHE A 388 18.22 26.37 -8.02
N LEU A 389 18.88 25.98 -9.10
CA LEU A 389 19.20 26.90 -10.20
C LEU A 389 17.94 27.29 -10.97
N HIS A 390 17.01 26.35 -11.19
CA HIS A 390 15.78 26.54 -11.95
C HIS A 390 14.79 27.51 -11.29
N MET A 391 14.82 27.62 -9.95
CA MET A 391 13.96 28.54 -9.20
C MET A 391 14.19 30.03 -9.54
N ALA A 392 15.26 30.36 -10.27
CA ALA A 392 15.50 31.69 -10.83
C ALA A 392 14.33 32.16 -11.72
N HIS A 393 13.71 31.25 -12.48
CA HIS A 393 12.58 31.60 -13.33
C HIS A 393 11.36 32.08 -12.55
N ASP A 394 10.94 31.29 -11.57
CA ASP A 394 9.79 31.58 -10.72
C ASP A 394 9.87 30.72 -9.45
N ILE A 395 10.36 31.31 -8.36
CA ILE A 395 10.51 30.60 -7.09
C ILE A 395 9.16 30.18 -6.48
N ALA A 396 8.07 30.89 -6.79
CA ALA A 396 6.74 30.56 -6.28
C ALA A 396 6.17 29.30 -6.94
N ALA A 397 6.51 29.06 -8.21
CA ALA A 397 6.08 27.90 -8.98
C ALA A 397 7.08 26.72 -8.96
N LEU A 398 8.38 27.03 -8.85
CA LEU A 398 9.52 26.11 -8.97
C LEU A 398 10.41 26.15 -7.71
N PRO A 399 9.87 25.82 -6.52
CA PRO A 399 10.64 25.88 -5.28
C PRO A 399 11.76 24.81 -5.25
N PRO A 400 12.85 25.05 -4.50
CA PRO A 400 14.01 24.16 -4.47
C PRO A 400 13.67 22.77 -3.92
N TRP A 401 14.31 21.74 -4.47
CA TRP A 401 14.19 20.35 -4.05
C TRP A 401 15.33 19.94 -3.11
N ARG A 402 15.01 19.18 -2.06
CA ARG A 402 16.00 18.62 -1.14
C ARG A 402 15.68 17.18 -0.76
N ALA A 403 16.53 16.26 -1.21
CA ALA A 403 16.39 14.81 -1.07
C ALA A 403 15.91 14.39 0.31
N THR A 404 16.66 14.83 1.33
CA THR A 404 16.44 14.45 2.73
C THR A 404 15.03 14.73 3.22
N TYR A 405 14.42 15.84 2.78
CA TYR A 405 13.08 16.23 3.24
C TYR A 405 12.01 15.65 2.35
N VAL A 406 12.20 15.69 1.03
CA VAL A 406 11.24 15.21 0.05
C VAL A 406 11.04 13.70 0.21
N GLU A 407 12.11 12.92 0.27
CA GLU A 407 12.02 11.45 0.40
C GLU A 407 11.36 11.02 1.71
N LYS A 408 11.73 11.67 2.83
CA LYS A 408 11.14 11.39 4.14
C LYS A 408 9.65 11.74 4.15
N PHE A 409 9.27 12.90 3.62
CA PHE A 409 7.88 13.34 3.57
C PHE A 409 7.04 12.46 2.63
N THR A 410 7.53 12.15 1.43
CA THR A 410 6.90 11.22 0.47
C THR A 410 6.67 9.85 1.09
N LYS A 411 7.66 9.31 1.83
CA LYS A 411 7.52 8.04 2.56
C LYS A 411 6.47 8.13 3.66
N LEU A 412 6.47 9.23 4.42
CA LEU A 412 5.59 9.45 5.56
C LEU A 412 4.12 9.48 5.17
N VAL A 413 3.80 10.19 4.09
CA VAL A 413 2.41 10.31 3.58
C VAL A 413 1.99 9.11 2.70
N GLY A 414 2.90 8.17 2.46
CA GLY A 414 2.65 7.02 1.59
C GLY A 414 2.44 7.39 0.13
N SER A 415 3.05 8.48 -0.35
CA SER A 415 2.98 8.87 -1.76
C SER A 415 3.80 7.89 -2.63
N ARG A 416 3.47 7.87 -3.93
CA ARG A 416 4.12 6.98 -4.89
C ARG A 416 5.61 7.34 -5.02
N ARG A 417 6.46 6.33 -5.12
CA ARG A 417 7.86 6.54 -5.48
C ARG A 417 7.97 6.80 -6.98
N PRO A 418 8.92 7.65 -7.42
CA PRO A 418 9.22 7.80 -8.84
C PRO A 418 9.60 6.47 -9.49
N GLN A 419 9.38 6.36 -10.80
CA GLN A 419 9.75 5.16 -11.54
C GLN A 419 11.26 5.09 -11.72
N THR A 420 11.83 3.88 -11.78
CA THR A 420 13.27 3.69 -12.00
C THR A 420 13.78 4.33 -13.29
N ASN A 421 12.94 4.42 -14.32
CA ASN A 421 13.24 5.06 -15.60
C ASN A 421 12.72 6.51 -15.70
N ALA A 422 12.24 7.10 -14.60
CA ALA A 422 11.75 8.47 -14.62
C ALA A 422 12.89 9.45 -14.89
N PRO A 423 12.71 10.42 -15.81
CA PRO A 423 13.64 11.52 -15.97
C PRO A 423 13.49 12.52 -14.82
N ASP A 424 14.45 13.44 -14.68
CA ASP A 424 14.52 14.39 -13.58
C ASP A 424 13.29 15.31 -13.55
N SER A 425 12.77 15.68 -14.73
CA SER A 425 11.54 16.47 -14.88
C SER A 425 10.32 15.79 -14.26
N GLU A 426 10.16 14.48 -14.44
CA GLU A 426 9.03 13.71 -13.91
C GLU A 426 9.14 13.56 -12.39
N ILE A 427 10.34 13.33 -11.87
CA ILE A 427 10.60 13.23 -10.43
C ILE A 427 10.28 14.55 -9.73
N TYR A 428 10.71 15.66 -10.33
CA TYR A 428 10.44 16.98 -9.79
C TYR A 428 8.95 17.37 -9.93
N ASP A 429 8.28 16.99 -11.01
CA ASP A 429 6.82 17.15 -11.19
C ASP A 429 6.01 16.41 -10.11
N ASP A 430 6.42 15.19 -9.73
CA ASP A 430 5.83 14.45 -8.61
C ASP A 430 6.01 15.20 -7.27
N PHE A 431 7.16 15.84 -7.06
CA PHE A 431 7.37 16.72 -5.90
C PHE A 431 6.45 17.94 -5.92
N LEU A 432 6.36 18.66 -7.05
CA LEU A 432 5.45 19.81 -7.17
C LEU A 432 4.00 19.40 -6.93
N SER A 433 3.60 18.24 -7.42
CA SER A 433 2.27 17.68 -7.22
C SER A 433 1.97 17.36 -5.75
N LEU A 434 2.98 16.98 -4.98
CA LEU A 434 2.86 16.78 -3.54
C LEU A 434 2.65 18.10 -2.79
N LEU A 435 3.30 19.18 -3.23
CA LEU A 435 3.07 20.53 -2.70
C LEU A 435 1.66 21.03 -3.06
N ASP A 436 1.17 20.72 -4.26
CA ASP A 436 -0.19 21.07 -4.66
C ASP A 436 -1.25 20.38 -3.79
N LEU A 437 -0.99 19.18 -3.27
CA LEU A 437 -1.85 18.53 -2.28
C LEU A 437 -1.83 19.26 -0.93
N VAL A 438 -0.68 19.77 -0.49
CA VAL A 438 -0.59 20.60 0.72
C VAL A 438 -1.36 21.91 0.55
N LEU A 439 -1.30 22.53 -0.64
CA LEU A 439 -2.11 23.70 -0.97
C LEU A 439 -3.61 23.39 -1.01
N ASP A 440 -4.01 22.23 -1.53
CA ASP A 440 -5.41 21.78 -1.48
C ASP A 440 -5.90 21.62 -0.04
N LEU A 441 -5.08 21.02 0.83
CA LEU A 441 -5.37 20.93 2.26
C LEU A 441 -5.48 22.31 2.92
N ALA A 442 -4.58 23.25 2.58
CA ALA A 442 -4.64 24.62 3.10
C ALA A 442 -6.00 25.27 2.84
N ARG A 443 -6.50 25.14 1.60
CA ARG A 443 -7.81 25.67 1.20
C ARG A 443 -8.95 25.04 2.01
N ARG A 444 -8.88 23.74 2.31
CA ARG A 444 -9.88 23.04 3.13
C ARG A 444 -9.90 23.52 4.58
N HIS A 445 -8.74 23.90 5.12
CA HIS A 445 -8.61 24.49 6.45
C HIS A 445 -8.89 26.00 6.49
N GLY A 446 -9.15 26.63 5.34
CA GLY A 446 -9.24 28.09 5.24
C GLY A 446 -7.92 28.81 5.55
N ALA A 447 -6.80 28.09 5.54
CA ALA A 447 -5.46 28.60 5.81
C ALA A 447 -4.87 29.25 4.56
N THR A 448 -4.10 30.32 4.75
CA THR A 448 -3.56 31.13 3.65
C THR A 448 -2.11 30.74 3.34
N LEU A 449 -1.90 29.64 2.61
CA LEU A 449 -0.64 29.41 1.88
C LEU A 449 -0.73 30.09 0.51
N ARG A 450 0.25 30.91 0.13
CA ARG A 450 0.20 31.71 -1.10
C ARG A 450 0.46 30.89 -2.35
N ASP A 451 1.45 30.00 -2.31
CA ASP A 451 2.00 29.30 -3.47
C ASP A 451 2.82 28.07 -3.04
N ARG A 452 3.43 27.38 -4.01
CA ARG A 452 4.21 26.16 -3.75
C ARG A 452 5.44 26.45 -2.87
N LEU A 453 5.97 27.67 -2.85
CA LEU A 453 7.08 28.04 -1.97
C LEU A 453 6.66 28.02 -0.50
N ASP A 454 5.46 28.51 -0.19
CA ASP A 454 4.91 28.42 1.18
C ASP A 454 4.64 26.97 1.58
N ALA A 455 4.03 26.16 0.71
CA ALA A 455 3.81 24.74 0.95
C ALA A 455 5.13 23.99 1.18
N GLN A 456 6.14 24.27 0.37
CA GLN A 456 7.47 23.71 0.49
C GLN A 456 8.12 24.13 1.82
N GLY A 457 8.03 25.41 2.18
CA GLY A 457 8.55 25.95 3.44
C GLY A 457 7.91 25.30 4.66
N LEU A 458 6.59 25.12 4.65
CA LEU A 458 5.87 24.43 5.71
C LEU A 458 6.33 22.97 5.84
N VAL A 459 6.40 22.23 4.74
CA VAL A 459 6.89 20.85 4.74
C VAL A 459 8.32 20.77 5.31
N TRP A 460 9.23 21.64 4.87
CA TRP A 460 10.60 21.65 5.41
C TRP A 460 10.65 22.03 6.88
N THR A 461 9.84 22.98 7.33
CA THR A 461 9.73 23.34 8.75
C THR A 461 9.33 22.10 9.57
N VAL A 462 8.24 21.44 9.17
CA VAL A 462 7.75 20.23 9.85
C VAL A 462 8.75 19.08 9.82
N MET A 463 9.57 18.96 8.77
CA MET A 463 10.54 17.87 8.63
C MET A 463 11.91 18.16 9.26
N SER A 464 12.28 19.43 9.41
CA SER A 464 13.58 19.86 9.91
C SER A 464 13.56 20.35 11.35
N GLN A 465 12.38 20.65 11.92
CA GLN A 465 12.23 21.10 13.30
C GLN A 465 13.00 20.20 14.28
N ASP A 466 13.90 20.80 15.06
CA ASP A 466 14.63 20.13 16.13
C ASP A 466 13.67 19.82 17.28
N PRO A 467 13.45 18.54 17.63
CA PRO A 467 12.61 18.17 18.77
C PRO A 467 13.13 18.73 20.10
N ALA A 468 14.44 18.96 20.25
CA ALA A 468 15.01 19.51 21.48
C ALA A 468 14.59 20.96 21.75
N ALA A 469 14.13 21.68 20.72
CA ALA A 469 13.62 23.03 20.83
C ALA A 469 12.12 23.10 21.15
N LEU A 470 11.43 21.95 21.27
CA LEU A 470 10.00 21.85 21.56
C LEU A 470 9.76 21.38 23.00
N SER A 471 8.52 21.53 23.49
CA SER A 471 8.14 20.93 24.78
C SER A 471 8.30 19.40 24.73
N PRO A 472 8.61 18.73 25.86
CA PRO A 472 8.89 17.29 25.88
C PRO A 472 7.78 16.44 25.22
N ASP A 473 6.51 16.80 25.43
CA ASP A 473 5.37 16.07 24.87
C ASP A 473 5.26 16.23 23.35
N VAL A 474 5.42 17.45 22.84
CA VAL A 474 5.41 17.72 21.40
C VAL A 474 6.64 17.10 20.73
N ALA A 475 7.81 17.19 21.37
CA ALA A 475 9.04 16.58 20.89
C ALA A 475 8.91 15.06 20.73
N ARG A 476 8.33 14.38 21.73
CA ARG A 476 8.05 12.94 21.71
C ARG A 476 7.06 12.60 20.60
N ALA A 477 5.92 13.30 20.53
CA ALA A 477 4.89 13.07 19.53
C ALA A 477 5.38 13.30 18.09
N LEU A 478 6.17 14.37 17.87
CA LEU A 478 6.76 14.69 16.56
C LEU A 478 7.77 13.63 16.13
N THR A 479 8.59 13.16 17.07
CA THR A 479 9.58 12.11 16.81
C THR A 479 8.90 10.79 16.46
N GLU A 480 7.86 10.41 17.21
CA GLU A 480 7.08 9.20 16.96
C GLU A 480 6.31 9.29 15.65
N TRP A 481 5.69 10.44 15.34
CA TRP A 481 5.03 10.66 14.06
C TRP A 481 6.01 10.56 12.89
N ARG A 482 7.18 11.21 12.96
CA ARG A 482 8.20 11.09 11.88
C ARG A 482 8.70 9.65 11.70
N ALA A 483 8.63 8.81 12.74
CA ALA A 483 9.02 7.40 12.68
C ALA A 483 7.91 6.48 12.15
N THR A 484 6.65 6.75 12.51
CA THR A 484 5.52 5.81 12.32
C THR A 484 4.43 6.32 11.37
N GLY A 485 4.35 7.64 11.17
CA GLY A 485 3.25 8.31 10.47
C GLY A 485 1.92 8.31 11.22
N ALA A 486 1.86 7.87 12.47
CA ALA A 486 0.60 7.55 13.16
C ALA A 486 0.20 8.50 14.30
N THR A 487 1.14 9.23 14.89
CA THR A 487 0.91 10.07 16.08
C THR A 487 0.41 11.47 15.72
N LEU A 488 -0.57 11.99 16.45
CA LEU A 488 -1.11 13.35 16.29
C LEU A 488 -0.31 14.38 17.12
N PRO A 489 -0.33 15.66 16.73
CA PRO A 489 0.23 16.72 17.59
C PRO A 489 -0.58 16.84 18.90
N PRO A 490 0.09 17.17 20.04
CA PRO A 490 -0.61 17.51 21.27
C PRO A 490 -1.45 18.78 21.08
N GLY A 491 -2.69 18.78 21.56
CA GLY A 491 -3.59 19.92 21.43
C GLY A 491 -3.25 21.05 22.40
N ASP A 492 -3.27 22.29 21.91
CA ASP A 492 -3.45 23.48 22.77
C ASP A 492 -4.97 23.68 22.91
N GLY A 493 -5.54 23.48 24.11
CA GLY A 493 -6.90 23.88 24.49
C GLY A 493 -8.02 23.72 23.46
N ALA A 494 -8.80 22.64 23.59
CA ALA A 494 -10.03 22.34 22.86
C ALA A 494 -10.79 23.53 22.24
N ALA A 495 -10.85 23.58 20.91
CA ALA A 495 -11.90 24.26 20.16
C ALA A 495 -12.23 23.47 18.89
N ALA A 496 -13.53 23.17 18.77
CA ALA A 496 -14.21 22.29 17.84
C ALA A 496 -13.90 22.48 16.34
N VAL A 497 -13.74 21.33 15.66
CA VAL A 497 -14.36 21.10 14.35
C VAL A 497 -15.38 19.97 14.56
N GLU A 498 -16.65 20.35 14.78
CA GLU A 498 -17.82 19.55 14.42
C GLU A 498 -17.90 19.55 12.88
N GLU A 499 -18.24 18.49 12.14
CA GLU A 499 -19.33 17.55 12.34
C GLU A 499 -19.14 16.30 11.43
N SER A 500 -19.84 15.20 11.77
CA SER A 500 -20.31 14.09 10.92
C SER A 500 -19.36 12.92 10.54
N GLN A 501 -19.32 11.92 11.43
CA GLN A 501 -19.32 10.49 11.06
C GLN A 501 -20.37 9.75 11.90
N PRO A 502 -21.03 8.71 11.35
CA PRO A 502 -21.90 7.84 12.14
C PRO A 502 -21.04 7.07 13.15
N ASP A 503 -21.53 7.02 14.38
CA ASP A 503 -20.86 6.48 15.56
C ASP A 503 -20.16 5.14 15.29
N GLU A 504 -18.93 5.02 15.81
CA GLU A 504 -18.26 3.76 16.13
C GLU A 504 -17.94 3.83 17.61
N ALA A 505 -18.64 2.98 18.37
CA ALA A 505 -18.52 2.77 19.81
C ALA A 505 -17.17 3.16 20.44
N SER A 506 -17.20 4.31 21.13
CA SER A 506 -16.57 4.58 22.43
C SER A 506 -15.64 3.46 22.97
N THR A 507 -14.34 3.58 22.69
CA THR A 507 -13.31 3.01 23.57
C THR A 507 -12.89 4.09 24.56
N GLY A 508 -13.54 4.08 25.73
CA GLY A 508 -13.09 4.85 26.87
C GLY A 508 -11.63 4.51 27.16
N THR A 509 -10.78 5.53 27.15
CA THR A 509 -9.41 5.43 27.64
C THR A 509 -9.45 4.97 29.10
N PRO A 510 -8.81 3.84 29.48
CA PRO A 510 -8.52 3.63 30.88
C PRO A 510 -7.44 4.66 31.24
N THR A 511 -7.88 5.63 32.04
CA THR A 511 -7.03 6.52 32.82
C THR A 511 -5.93 5.72 33.50
N ALA A 512 -4.74 6.31 33.63
CA ALA A 512 -3.64 5.77 34.41
C ALA A 512 -4.15 5.22 35.75
N LEU A 513 -3.98 3.92 35.98
CA LEU A 513 -4.38 3.28 37.23
C LEU A 513 -3.18 2.58 37.83
N GLU A 514 -2.78 3.13 38.97
CA GLU A 514 -1.95 2.52 39.97
C GLU A 514 -2.48 1.11 40.35
N ASN A 515 -1.53 0.26 40.70
CA ASN A 515 -1.64 -1.13 41.15
C ASN A 515 -2.82 -1.41 42.11
N ASP A 516 -3.97 -1.90 41.60
CA ASP A 516 -4.86 -2.84 42.35
C ASP A 516 -5.98 -3.49 41.49
N ARG A 517 -5.78 -3.70 40.18
CA ARG A 517 -6.79 -4.41 39.37
C ARG A 517 -6.76 -5.90 39.68
N SER A 518 -7.89 -6.46 40.10
CA SER A 518 -8.03 -7.91 40.29
C SER A 518 -8.28 -8.62 38.95
N LEU A 519 -8.03 -9.94 38.91
CA LEU A 519 -8.35 -10.75 37.73
C LEU A 519 -9.86 -10.79 37.44
N SER A 520 -10.69 -10.63 38.48
CA SER A 520 -12.14 -10.50 38.35
C SER A 520 -12.52 -9.22 37.62
N ASP A 521 -11.86 -8.09 37.90
CA ASP A 521 -12.14 -6.82 37.20
C ASP A 521 -11.79 -6.92 35.71
N LEU A 522 -10.71 -7.63 35.38
CA LEU A 522 -10.33 -7.91 34.01
C LEU A 522 -11.37 -8.81 33.31
N ALA A 523 -11.85 -9.84 33.99
CA ALA A 523 -12.88 -10.74 33.48
C ALA A 523 -14.18 -9.99 33.17
N ASP A 524 -14.62 -9.14 34.11
CA ASP A 524 -15.78 -8.28 33.94
C ASP A 524 -15.62 -7.29 32.79
N GLN A 525 -14.43 -6.70 32.61
CA GLN A 525 -14.12 -5.81 31.49
C GLN A 525 -14.18 -6.55 30.14
N LEU A 526 -13.75 -7.81 30.10
CA LEU A 526 -13.71 -8.62 28.88
C LEU A 526 -15.02 -9.37 28.60
N HIS A 527 -16.01 -9.27 29.49
CA HIS A 527 -17.24 -10.08 29.45
C HIS A 527 -16.96 -11.60 29.39
N LEU A 528 -15.89 -12.03 30.05
CA LEU A 528 -15.47 -13.42 30.15
C LEU A 528 -15.62 -13.94 31.57
N ASP A 529 -15.68 -15.26 31.72
CA ASP A 529 -15.65 -15.91 33.02
C ASP A 529 -14.28 -15.75 33.69
N THR A 530 -14.25 -15.42 34.99
CA THR A 530 -13.02 -15.25 35.75
C THR A 530 -12.19 -16.54 35.78
N GLY A 531 -12.84 -17.70 35.90
CA GLY A 531 -12.17 -19.01 35.89
C GLY A 531 -11.46 -19.30 34.57
N PHE A 532 -11.99 -18.82 33.45
CA PHE A 532 -11.29 -18.91 32.16
C PHE A 532 -10.00 -18.10 32.14
N LEU A 533 -10.01 -16.86 32.66
CA LEU A 533 -8.80 -16.04 32.74
C LEU A 533 -7.80 -16.60 33.76
N GLU A 534 -8.27 -17.20 34.86
CA GLU A 534 -7.42 -17.93 35.81
C GLU A 534 -6.65 -19.04 35.11
N VAL A 535 -7.33 -19.86 34.29
CA VAL A 535 -6.68 -20.91 33.49
C VAL A 535 -5.64 -20.31 32.53
N VAL A 536 -5.94 -19.21 31.84
CA VAL A 536 -4.99 -18.55 30.93
C VAL A 536 -3.75 -18.06 31.69
N VAL A 537 -3.93 -17.42 32.84
CA VAL A 537 -2.84 -16.91 33.69
C VAL A 537 -2.02 -18.07 34.26
N ASP A 538 -2.64 -19.17 34.67
CA ASP A 538 -1.96 -20.37 35.16
C ASP A 538 -1.11 -21.02 34.06
N LEU A 539 -1.66 -21.15 32.84
CA LEU A 539 -0.92 -21.67 31.69
C LEU A 539 0.29 -20.79 31.35
N LEU A 540 0.12 -19.46 31.40
CA LEU A 540 1.22 -18.52 31.21
C LEU A 540 2.24 -18.59 32.35
N THR A 541 1.80 -18.82 33.59
CA THR A 541 2.69 -18.94 34.75
C THR A 541 3.55 -20.20 34.65
N ASP A 542 2.96 -21.35 34.26
CA ASP A 542 3.62 -22.64 34.11
C ASP A 542 4.52 -22.70 32.87
N ARG A 543 3.95 -22.41 31.68
CA ARG A 543 4.61 -22.62 30.39
C ARG A 543 5.30 -21.39 29.83
N LYS A 544 5.03 -20.18 30.34
CA LYS A 544 5.49 -18.88 29.80
C LYS A 544 4.98 -18.54 28.40
N GLN A 545 4.26 -19.44 27.74
CA GLN A 545 3.72 -19.18 26.41
C GLN A 545 2.39 -19.88 26.13
N VAL A 546 1.48 -19.13 25.50
CA VAL A 546 0.14 -19.59 25.13
C VAL A 546 -0.21 -19.15 23.71
N ILE A 547 -1.05 -19.92 23.02
CA ILE A 547 -1.63 -19.58 21.72
C ILE A 547 -3.14 -19.56 21.86
N PHE A 548 -3.76 -18.45 21.47
CA PHE A 548 -5.20 -18.33 21.33
C PHE A 548 -5.58 -18.71 19.91
N THR A 549 -6.35 -19.79 19.77
CA THR A 549 -6.84 -20.31 18.49
C THR A 549 -8.35 -20.17 18.41
N GLY A 550 -8.90 -19.90 17.23
CA GLY A 550 -10.35 -19.82 17.04
C GLY A 550 -10.73 -19.05 15.79
N THR A 551 -12.02 -18.93 15.50
CA THR A 551 -12.51 -18.21 14.33
C THR A 551 -12.25 -16.71 14.40
N PRO A 552 -12.21 -16.01 13.26
CA PRO A 552 -12.19 -14.55 13.23
C PRO A 552 -13.35 -13.95 14.04
N GLY A 553 -13.14 -12.79 14.65
CA GLY A 553 -14.20 -12.09 15.40
C GLY A 553 -14.50 -12.63 16.81
N THR A 554 -13.65 -13.48 17.38
CA THR A 554 -13.77 -14.00 18.76
C THR A 554 -13.01 -13.18 19.80
N GLY A 555 -12.42 -12.06 19.42
CA GLY A 555 -11.71 -11.16 20.35
C GLY A 555 -10.34 -11.64 20.83
N LYS A 556 -9.75 -12.69 20.23
CA LYS A 556 -8.44 -13.26 20.63
C LYS A 556 -7.35 -12.21 20.84
N THR A 557 -7.15 -11.32 19.86
CA THR A 557 -6.12 -10.27 19.91
C THR A 557 -6.41 -9.23 20.97
N PHE A 558 -7.68 -8.87 21.17
CA PHE A 558 -8.11 -7.95 22.22
C PHE A 558 -7.85 -8.54 23.61
N VAL A 559 -8.26 -9.80 23.84
CA VAL A 559 -8.03 -10.51 25.11
C VAL A 559 -6.53 -10.73 25.35
N ALA A 560 -5.75 -11.06 24.31
CA ALA A 560 -4.30 -11.22 24.41
C ALA A 560 -3.61 -9.95 24.90
N GLN A 561 -3.97 -8.78 24.36
CA GLN A 561 -3.41 -7.50 24.79
C GLN A 561 -3.85 -7.12 26.21
N ALA A 562 -5.11 -7.38 26.56
CA ALA A 562 -5.64 -7.08 27.89
C ALA A 562 -4.95 -7.94 28.97
N VAL A 563 -4.84 -9.25 28.74
CA VAL A 563 -4.10 -10.19 29.61
C VAL A 563 -2.62 -9.83 29.67
N ALA A 564 -1.99 -9.50 28.54
CA ALA A 564 -0.59 -9.07 28.51
C ALA A 564 -0.33 -7.84 29.37
N THR A 565 -1.19 -6.82 29.24
CA THR A 565 -1.08 -5.58 30.02
C THR A 565 -1.31 -5.83 31.51
N PHE A 566 -2.28 -6.68 31.85
CA PHE A 566 -2.54 -7.10 33.22
C PHE A 566 -1.33 -7.80 33.85
N LEU A 567 -0.76 -8.80 33.16
CA LEU A 567 0.42 -9.54 33.64
C LEU A 567 1.67 -8.67 33.74
N ALA A 568 1.86 -7.78 32.76
CA ALA A 568 3.00 -6.88 32.73
C ALA A 568 2.86 -5.73 33.73
N GLY A 569 1.66 -5.38 34.18
CA GLY A 569 1.36 -4.23 35.04
C GLY A 569 1.64 -2.86 34.40
N SER A 570 2.09 -2.82 33.14
CA SER A 570 2.29 -1.61 32.34
C SER A 570 2.32 -1.96 30.86
N ALA A 571 1.72 -1.11 30.03
CA ALA A 571 1.75 -1.23 28.58
C ALA A 571 3.18 -1.12 27.99
N ASP A 572 4.09 -0.41 28.67
CA ASP A 572 5.47 -0.21 28.20
C ASP A 572 6.32 -1.50 28.21
N ARG A 573 5.86 -2.50 28.95
CA ARG A 573 6.46 -3.84 29.08
C ARG A 573 5.77 -4.87 28.17
N VAL A 574 4.79 -4.45 27.39
CA VAL A 574 4.12 -5.26 26.38
C VAL A 574 4.62 -4.87 24.99
N ARG A 575 4.93 -5.86 24.16
CA ARG A 575 5.26 -5.65 22.75
C ARG A 575 4.28 -6.43 21.89
N LEU A 576 3.56 -5.74 21.02
CA LEU A 576 2.73 -6.36 19.98
C LEU A 576 3.49 -6.41 18.66
N VAL A 577 3.53 -7.58 18.03
CA VAL A 577 3.99 -7.80 16.66
C VAL A 577 2.94 -8.59 15.89
N GLN A 578 2.84 -8.39 14.59
CA GLN A 578 1.93 -9.15 13.73
C GLN A 578 2.73 -9.87 12.65
N PHE A 579 2.51 -11.18 12.51
CA PHE A 579 3.20 -12.00 11.51
C PHE A 579 2.49 -11.93 10.16
N HIS A 580 3.29 -11.93 9.10
CA HIS A 580 2.84 -11.95 7.71
C HIS A 580 3.78 -12.84 6.88
N PRO A 581 3.40 -13.29 5.66
CA PRO A 581 4.18 -14.29 4.92
C PRO A 581 5.65 -13.93 4.67
N SER A 582 5.97 -12.65 4.54
CA SER A 582 7.35 -12.16 4.35
C SER A 582 8.13 -11.90 5.65
N TYR A 583 7.56 -12.15 6.84
CA TYR A 583 8.20 -11.87 8.12
C TYR A 583 9.27 -12.94 8.41
N GLY A 584 10.52 -12.52 8.60
CA GLY A 584 11.67 -13.43 8.73
C GLY A 584 12.35 -13.40 10.10
N TYR A 585 13.39 -14.24 10.26
CA TYR A 585 14.28 -14.23 11.43
C TYR A 585 14.93 -12.85 11.58
N GLU A 586 15.36 -12.28 10.45
CA GLU A 586 16.05 -11.01 10.35
C GLU A 586 15.22 -9.82 10.85
N ASP A 587 13.89 -9.94 10.84
CA ASP A 587 12.95 -8.93 11.32
C ASP A 587 12.55 -9.14 12.79
N PHE A 588 12.62 -10.38 13.28
CA PHE A 588 12.10 -10.78 14.59
C PHE A 588 13.17 -10.83 15.68
N VAL A 589 14.34 -11.37 15.34
CA VAL A 589 15.44 -11.64 16.27
C VAL A 589 16.55 -10.63 16.08
N GLU A 590 17.22 -10.65 14.92
CA GLU A 590 18.22 -9.68 14.51
C GLU A 590 18.60 -9.87 13.04
N GLY A 591 19.01 -8.80 12.36
CA GLY A 591 19.53 -8.93 11.01
C GLY A 591 20.23 -7.68 10.50
N PHE A 592 21.07 -7.85 9.48
CA PHE A 592 21.75 -6.75 8.83
C PHE A 592 20.76 -5.84 8.10
N ARG A 593 20.90 -4.53 8.30
CA ARG A 593 20.14 -3.51 7.58
C ARG A 593 21.09 -2.51 6.93
N PRO A 594 20.82 -2.09 5.69
CA PRO A 594 21.65 -1.11 5.01
C PRO A 594 21.57 0.23 5.74
N VAL A 595 22.70 0.93 5.84
CA VAL A 595 22.77 2.29 6.36
C VAL A 595 23.04 3.29 5.24
N ALA A 596 22.59 4.53 5.44
CA ALA A 596 22.68 5.59 4.43
C ALA A 596 24.14 5.94 4.03
N GLU A 597 25.12 5.68 4.91
CA GLU A 597 26.55 5.90 4.64
C GLU A 597 27.23 4.73 3.89
N GLY A 598 26.47 3.70 3.49
CA GLY A 598 27.00 2.49 2.89
C GLY A 598 27.39 1.43 3.93
N GLY A 599 27.28 0.16 3.55
CA GLY A 599 27.49 -0.98 4.45
C GLY A 599 26.23 -1.44 5.18
N PHE A 600 26.40 -2.36 6.12
CA PHE A 600 25.30 -2.98 6.87
C PHE A 600 25.56 -2.86 8.37
N VAL A 601 24.53 -2.51 9.11
CA VAL A 601 24.53 -2.55 10.57
C VAL A 601 23.60 -3.66 11.05
N LEU A 602 24.05 -4.44 12.02
CA LEU A 602 23.20 -5.41 12.69
C LEU A 602 22.14 -4.66 13.50
N ARG A 603 20.87 -4.96 13.27
CA ARG A 603 19.74 -4.39 14.02
C ARG A 603 19.03 -5.50 14.76
N GLU A 604 18.79 -5.27 16.04
CA GLU A 604 18.02 -6.16 16.89
C GLU A 604 16.53 -6.08 16.55
N GLY A 605 15.88 -7.23 16.50
CA GLY A 605 14.44 -7.38 16.31
C GLY A 605 13.65 -7.19 17.61
N PRO A 606 12.31 -7.16 17.53
CA PRO A 606 11.43 -6.90 18.65
C PRO A 606 11.56 -7.92 19.80
N LEU A 607 11.85 -9.20 19.51
CA LEU A 607 12.04 -10.20 20.57
C LEU A 607 13.33 -9.93 21.37
N ARG A 608 14.44 -9.64 20.67
CA ARG A 608 15.72 -9.34 21.31
C ARG A 608 15.63 -8.08 22.16
N GLN A 609 15.09 -6.99 21.60
CA GLN A 609 14.88 -5.73 22.34
C GLN A 609 14.02 -5.93 23.60
N LEU A 610 12.96 -6.75 23.54
CA LEU A 610 12.12 -7.03 24.71
C LEU A 610 12.86 -7.89 25.75
N ALA A 611 13.59 -8.91 25.29
CA ALA A 611 14.39 -9.78 26.14
C ALA A 611 15.49 -9.01 26.88
N ASP A 612 16.20 -8.11 26.21
CA ASP A 612 17.28 -7.33 26.85
C ASP A 612 16.72 -6.39 27.93
N ARG A 613 15.56 -5.77 27.66
CA ARG A 613 14.83 -4.98 28.68
C ARG A 613 14.39 -5.84 29.86
N ALA A 614 13.86 -7.04 29.60
CA ALA A 614 13.42 -7.97 30.64
C ALA A 614 14.60 -8.51 31.47
N ALA A 615 15.76 -8.73 30.84
CA ALA A 615 16.97 -9.15 31.54
C ALA A 615 17.52 -8.05 32.46
N ALA A 616 17.42 -6.78 32.04
CA ALA A 616 17.80 -5.62 32.85
C ALA A 616 16.82 -5.32 34.00
N ASP A 617 15.60 -5.84 33.93
CA ASP A 617 14.52 -5.63 34.91
C ASP A 617 13.86 -6.96 35.34
N PRO A 618 14.59 -7.82 36.09
CA PRO A 618 14.10 -9.16 36.45
C PRO A 618 12.93 -9.15 37.45
N GLY A 619 12.64 -8.01 38.08
CA GLY A 619 11.56 -7.86 39.05
C GLY A 619 10.17 -7.72 38.42
N HIS A 620 10.11 -7.54 37.09
CA HIS A 620 8.85 -7.29 36.38
C HIS A 620 8.66 -8.22 35.20
N THR A 621 7.39 -8.44 34.88
CA THR A 621 6.96 -9.28 33.76
C THR A 621 6.95 -8.49 32.46
N TYR A 622 7.48 -9.08 31.41
CA TYR A 622 7.41 -8.58 30.03
C TYR A 622 6.62 -9.56 29.17
N VAL A 623 5.82 -9.04 28.25
CA VAL A 623 4.94 -9.87 27.43
C VAL A 623 5.07 -9.53 25.95
N LEU A 624 5.37 -10.52 25.13
CA LEU A 624 5.35 -10.44 23.68
C LEU A 624 4.03 -11.00 23.16
N VAL A 625 3.21 -10.16 22.56
CA VAL A 625 1.99 -10.57 21.84
C VAL A 625 2.34 -10.73 20.36
N ILE A 626 2.12 -11.93 19.82
CA ILE A 626 2.35 -12.25 18.40
C ILE A 626 0.99 -12.51 17.75
N ASP A 627 0.51 -11.52 17.03
CA ASP A 627 -0.74 -11.61 16.30
C ASP A 627 -0.56 -12.34 14.96
N GLU A 628 -1.55 -13.13 14.56
CA GLU A 628 -1.53 -13.92 13.32
C GLU A 628 -0.29 -14.85 13.22
N LEU A 629 0.08 -15.49 14.33
CA LEU A 629 1.29 -16.30 14.48
C LEU A 629 1.48 -17.30 13.33
N ASN A 630 0.40 -17.91 12.86
CA ASN A 630 0.45 -18.91 11.80
C ASN A 630 0.74 -18.33 10.40
N ARG A 631 0.55 -17.02 10.16
CA ARG A 631 0.76 -16.37 8.83
C ARG A 631 2.22 -16.25 8.39
N ALA A 632 3.17 -16.63 9.23
CA ALA A 632 4.59 -16.75 8.88
C ALA A 632 5.10 -18.18 9.15
N ASN A 633 6.26 -18.54 8.58
CA ASN A 633 6.93 -19.79 8.94
C ASN A 633 7.58 -19.64 10.32
N VAL A 634 6.83 -19.98 11.38
CA VAL A 634 7.24 -19.74 12.77
C VAL A 634 8.57 -20.41 13.12
N ALA A 635 8.81 -21.62 12.63
CA ALA A 635 10.07 -22.34 12.85
C ALA A 635 11.26 -21.53 12.27
N ARG A 636 11.10 -20.99 11.07
CA ARG A 636 12.13 -20.14 10.45
C ARG A 636 12.27 -18.79 11.16
N VAL A 637 11.18 -18.18 11.60
CA VAL A 637 11.19 -16.87 12.28
C VAL A 637 11.88 -16.95 13.64
N PHE A 638 11.63 -18.01 14.42
CA PHE A 638 12.28 -18.20 15.72
C PHE A 638 13.71 -18.74 15.61
N GLY A 639 14.07 -19.42 14.52
CA GLY A 639 15.41 -19.97 14.31
C GLY A 639 15.90 -20.78 15.52
N GLU A 640 16.92 -20.26 16.18
CA GLU A 640 17.69 -20.94 17.23
C GLU A 640 17.03 -20.71 18.60
N LEU A 641 16.25 -19.62 18.70
CA LEU A 641 15.43 -19.30 19.87
C LEU A 641 14.29 -20.30 20.07
N TYR A 642 14.00 -21.10 19.04
CA TYR A 642 13.11 -22.24 19.10
C TYR A 642 13.47 -23.17 20.29
N PHE A 643 14.76 -23.37 20.56
CA PHE A 643 15.25 -24.13 21.70
C PHE A 643 14.98 -23.42 23.05
N LEU A 644 15.17 -22.10 23.09
CA LEU A 644 15.06 -21.30 24.31
C LEU A 644 13.63 -21.15 24.85
N LEU A 645 12.60 -21.41 24.03
CA LEU A 645 11.21 -21.48 24.50
C LEU A 645 11.03 -22.52 25.64
N GLU A 646 11.80 -23.60 25.59
CA GLU A 646 11.77 -24.69 26.59
C GLU A 646 12.92 -24.55 27.61
N TYR A 647 14.11 -24.14 27.17
CA TYR A 647 15.32 -24.05 28.00
C TYR A 647 15.73 -22.61 28.28
N ARG A 648 14.88 -21.84 28.99
CA ARG A 648 15.07 -20.41 29.30
C ARG A 648 16.38 -20.08 30.03
N GLY A 649 16.97 -21.05 30.73
CA GLY A 649 18.26 -20.89 31.44
C GLY A 649 19.51 -21.16 30.59
N ALA A 650 19.35 -21.69 29.38
CA ALA A 650 20.45 -21.93 28.45
C ALA A 650 20.76 -20.67 27.63
N ALA A 651 21.98 -20.61 27.09
CA ALA A 651 22.35 -19.63 26.06
C ALA A 651 22.50 -20.33 24.71
N VAL A 652 22.17 -19.63 23.63
CA VAL A 652 22.45 -20.03 22.25
C VAL A 652 23.24 -18.92 21.56
N ASP A 653 24.13 -19.30 20.65
CA ASP A 653 24.79 -18.34 19.77
C ASP A 653 23.83 -17.97 18.64
N LEU A 654 23.67 -16.67 18.36
CA LEU A 654 22.77 -16.19 17.32
C LEU A 654 23.45 -16.25 15.94
N MET A 655 22.64 -16.23 14.87
CA MET A 655 23.16 -16.33 13.50
C MET A 655 24.04 -15.16 13.04
N TYR A 656 23.83 -13.95 13.57
CA TYR A 656 24.52 -12.74 13.08
C TYR A 656 25.42 -12.07 14.13
N SER A 657 25.10 -12.21 15.42
CA SER A 657 25.95 -11.73 16.51
C SER A 657 26.72 -12.87 17.17
N ASP A 658 27.98 -12.63 17.50
CA ASP A 658 28.84 -13.54 18.26
C ASP A 658 28.52 -13.52 19.77
N GLU A 659 27.40 -12.92 20.18
CA GLU A 659 27.00 -12.78 21.58
C GLU A 659 26.02 -13.90 21.98
N PRO A 660 26.27 -14.60 23.10
CA PRO A 660 25.37 -15.64 23.58
C PRO A 660 24.06 -15.02 24.07
N PHE A 661 22.95 -15.40 23.44
CA PHE A 661 21.61 -14.91 23.79
C PHE A 661 20.90 -15.88 24.73
N ARG A 662 20.21 -15.32 25.73
CA ARG A 662 19.31 -16.05 26.64
C ARG A 662 17.94 -15.41 26.59
N LEU A 663 16.89 -16.23 26.61
CA LEU A 663 15.53 -15.73 26.69
C LEU A 663 15.07 -15.67 28.16
N PRO A 664 14.89 -14.48 28.76
CA PRO A 664 14.63 -14.36 30.20
C PRO A 664 13.35 -15.05 30.66
N ALA A 665 13.36 -15.55 31.90
CA ALA A 665 12.23 -16.27 32.49
C ALA A 665 11.01 -15.39 32.78
N ASN A 666 11.21 -14.06 32.86
CA ASN A 666 10.16 -13.06 33.02
C ASN A 666 9.56 -12.58 31.67
N VAL A 667 9.97 -13.15 30.53
CA VAL A 667 9.35 -12.91 29.22
C VAL A 667 8.29 -13.97 28.93
N HIS A 668 7.04 -13.53 28.81
CA HIS A 668 5.90 -14.36 28.43
C HIS A 668 5.50 -14.09 26.97
N ILE A 669 4.97 -15.10 26.28
CA ILE A 669 4.56 -14.98 24.87
C ILE A 669 3.09 -15.37 24.71
N ILE A 670 2.29 -14.48 24.12
CA ILE A 670 0.89 -14.75 23.78
C ILE A 670 0.75 -14.69 22.26
N GLY A 671 0.54 -15.84 21.62
CA GLY A 671 0.23 -15.92 20.20
C GLY A 671 -1.27 -15.87 19.93
N THR A 672 -1.70 -15.29 18.82
CA THR A 672 -3.06 -15.49 18.29
C THR A 672 -2.96 -16.18 16.93
N MET A 673 -3.93 -17.04 16.61
CA MET A 673 -4.03 -17.66 15.29
C MET A 673 -5.48 -17.85 14.87
N ASN A 674 -5.78 -17.60 13.61
CA ASN A 674 -7.06 -17.98 13.02
C ASN A 674 -6.98 -19.43 12.55
N SER A 675 -7.85 -20.29 13.08
CA SER A 675 -7.92 -21.72 12.74
C SER A 675 -8.73 -22.00 11.47
N ALA A 676 -9.55 -21.04 11.04
CA ALA A 676 -10.43 -21.11 9.88
C ALA A 676 -9.68 -20.95 8.53
N ASP A 677 -8.50 -20.33 8.59
CA ASP A 677 -7.75 -19.85 7.43
C ASP A 677 -6.93 -21.01 6.83
N ARG A 678 -7.49 -21.68 5.81
CA ARG A 678 -6.92 -22.89 5.17
C ARG A 678 -5.66 -22.60 4.34
N SER A 679 -5.27 -21.33 4.20
CA SER A 679 -4.18 -20.83 3.35
C SER A 679 -2.81 -20.74 4.05
N ILE A 680 -2.71 -21.24 5.29
CA ILE A 680 -1.63 -20.91 6.22
C ILE A 680 -0.61 -22.04 6.45
N ALA A 681 0.64 -21.68 6.81
CA ALA A 681 1.66 -22.62 7.25
C ALA A 681 1.22 -23.40 8.51
N LEU A 682 1.21 -24.73 8.42
CA LEU A 682 0.90 -25.60 9.55
C LEU A 682 1.95 -25.43 10.65
N LEU A 683 1.50 -25.17 11.89
CA LEU A 683 2.37 -25.22 13.07
C LEU A 683 2.93 -26.64 13.21
N ASP A 684 4.25 -26.76 13.27
CA ASP A 684 4.91 -28.05 13.44
C ASP A 684 4.61 -28.68 14.82
N SER A 685 4.85 -29.99 14.93
CA SER A 685 4.56 -30.75 16.14
C SER A 685 5.41 -30.34 17.35
N ALA A 686 6.61 -29.81 17.11
CA ALA A 686 7.51 -29.39 18.18
C ALA A 686 7.10 -28.04 18.79
N LEU A 687 6.53 -27.12 18.00
CA LEU A 687 5.96 -25.87 18.51
C LEU A 687 4.67 -26.15 19.27
N ARG A 688 3.83 -27.06 18.76
CA ARG A 688 2.64 -27.52 19.49
C ARG A 688 2.96 -28.07 20.88
N ARG A 689 4.14 -28.66 21.08
CA ARG A 689 4.58 -29.16 22.39
C ARG A 689 5.03 -28.05 23.36
N ARG A 690 5.43 -26.89 22.84
CA ARG A 690 6.03 -25.80 23.63
C ARG A 690 5.05 -24.70 24.00
N PHE A 691 3.93 -24.59 23.31
CA PHE A 691 2.86 -23.65 23.63
C PHE A 691 1.65 -24.39 24.22
N SER A 692 1.00 -23.77 25.20
CA SER A 692 -0.36 -24.15 25.59
C SER A 692 -1.36 -23.58 24.59
N PHE A 693 -2.39 -24.33 24.20
CA PHE A 693 -3.42 -23.86 23.27
C PHE A 693 -4.69 -23.57 24.06
N VAL A 694 -5.25 -22.38 23.86
CA VAL A 694 -6.53 -21.97 24.42
C VAL A 694 -7.46 -21.67 23.26
N GLU A 695 -8.58 -22.38 23.22
CA GLU A 695 -9.56 -22.28 22.16
C GLU A 695 -10.58 -21.19 22.47
N PHE A 696 -10.80 -20.32 21.49
CA PHE A 696 -11.81 -19.27 21.48
C PHE A 696 -12.90 -19.68 20.48
N ASP A 697 -13.74 -20.62 20.91
CA ASP A 697 -14.87 -21.14 20.12
C ASP A 697 -16.11 -20.27 20.34
N ALA A 698 -16.58 -19.60 19.29
CA ALA A 698 -17.75 -18.72 19.35
C ALA A 698 -19.07 -19.43 19.71
N THR A 699 -19.11 -20.76 19.66
CA THR A 699 -20.29 -21.57 19.97
C THR A 699 -20.32 -22.06 21.41
N GLN A 700 -19.19 -22.01 22.14
CA GLN A 700 -19.06 -22.55 23.50
C GLN A 700 -18.76 -21.45 24.52
N LEU A 701 -19.14 -21.71 25.78
CA LEU A 701 -18.70 -20.86 26.88
C LEU A 701 -17.17 -20.98 27.06
N PRO A 702 -16.48 -19.88 27.41
CA PRO A 702 -17.05 -18.59 27.79
C PRO A 702 -17.35 -17.63 26.63
N VAL A 703 -16.83 -17.88 25.42
CA VAL A 703 -16.88 -16.92 24.30
C VAL A 703 -18.31 -16.66 23.82
N SER A 704 -19.16 -17.69 23.74
CA SER A 704 -20.58 -17.52 23.37
C SER A 704 -21.37 -16.67 24.37
N GLY A 705 -20.87 -16.51 25.60
CA GLY A 705 -21.45 -15.65 26.64
C GLY A 705 -21.08 -14.16 26.53
N VAL A 706 -20.05 -13.81 25.76
CA VAL A 706 -19.52 -12.44 25.63
C VAL A 706 -20.57 -11.50 25.06
N LEU A 707 -21.19 -11.86 23.93
CA LEU A 707 -22.17 -11.01 23.25
C LEU A 707 -23.46 -10.80 24.08
N PRO A 708 -24.10 -11.85 24.65
CA PRO A 708 -25.20 -11.67 25.59
C PRO A 708 -24.84 -10.74 26.75
N SER A 709 -23.71 -10.99 27.44
CA SER A 709 -23.26 -10.20 28.60
C SER A 709 -23.02 -8.74 28.24
N TYR A 710 -22.42 -8.48 27.07
CA TYR A 710 -22.19 -7.13 26.58
C TYR A 710 -23.50 -6.41 26.26
N LEU A 711 -24.41 -7.04 25.53
CA LEU A 711 -25.68 -6.43 25.14
C LEU A 711 -26.58 -6.18 26.35
N ASP A 712 -26.66 -7.12 27.30
CA ASP A 712 -27.42 -6.96 28.54
C ASP A 712 -26.94 -5.77 29.39
N ARG A 713 -25.64 -5.43 29.31
CA ARG A 713 -25.04 -4.30 30.06
C ARG A 713 -25.07 -2.99 29.28
N SER A 714 -24.77 -3.02 27.98
CA SER A 714 -24.49 -1.82 27.17
C SER A 714 -25.67 -1.40 26.29
N VAL A 715 -26.38 -2.35 25.68
CA VAL A 715 -27.44 -2.07 24.70
C VAL A 715 -28.61 -3.07 24.86
N PRO A 716 -29.36 -3.07 25.99
CA PRO A 716 -30.26 -4.18 26.34
C PRO A 716 -31.40 -4.40 25.34
N HIS A 717 -31.84 -3.35 24.66
CA HIS A 717 -32.89 -3.43 23.63
C HIS A 717 -32.44 -4.20 22.37
N MET A 718 -31.14 -4.42 22.18
CA MET A 718 -30.57 -5.21 21.09
C MET A 718 -30.21 -6.64 21.50
N ARG A 719 -30.61 -7.10 22.71
CA ARG A 719 -30.29 -8.44 23.23
C ARG A 719 -30.70 -9.59 22.30
N TRP A 720 -31.73 -9.39 21.48
CA TRP A 720 -32.18 -10.36 20.48
C TRP A 720 -31.09 -10.74 19.45
N VAL A 721 -30.12 -9.86 19.20
CA VAL A 721 -29.01 -10.10 18.27
C VAL A 721 -28.17 -11.29 18.74
N ALA A 722 -27.94 -11.44 20.05
CA ALA A 722 -27.24 -12.59 20.60
C ALA A 722 -27.99 -13.91 20.34
N ASP A 723 -29.32 -13.90 20.42
CA ASP A 723 -30.13 -15.10 20.16
C ASP A 723 -30.10 -15.48 18.67
N VAL A 724 -30.14 -14.48 17.79
CA VAL A 724 -29.98 -14.66 16.33
C VAL A 724 -28.61 -15.22 15.98
N VAL A 725 -27.54 -14.69 16.57
CA VAL A 725 -26.17 -15.20 16.35
C VAL A 725 -26.04 -16.64 16.86
N ALA A 726 -26.61 -16.97 18.02
CA ALA A 726 -26.61 -18.34 18.54
C ALA A 726 -27.38 -19.32 17.64
N ALA A 727 -28.55 -18.91 17.14
CA ALA A 727 -29.33 -19.69 16.18
C ALA A 727 -28.57 -19.89 14.86
N ALA A 728 -27.95 -18.83 14.33
CA ALA A 728 -27.13 -18.90 13.12
C ALA A 728 -25.92 -19.84 13.30
N ASN A 729 -25.22 -19.75 14.43
CA ASN A 729 -24.10 -20.65 14.74
C ASN A 729 -24.53 -22.12 14.88
N THR A 730 -25.75 -22.38 15.36
CA THR A 730 -26.34 -23.72 15.39
C THR A 730 -26.63 -24.25 13.98
N ILE A 731 -27.06 -23.39 13.06
CA ILE A 731 -27.31 -23.74 11.65
C ILE A 731 -26.00 -23.96 10.89
N VAL A 732 -24.99 -23.14 11.16
CA VAL A 732 -23.64 -23.26 10.57
C VAL A 732 -23.00 -24.60 10.94
N ASP A 733 -23.17 -25.05 12.21
CA ASP A 733 -22.70 -26.35 12.72
C ASP A 733 -21.22 -26.66 12.37
N ASP A 734 -20.39 -25.62 12.37
CA ASP A 734 -18.95 -25.70 12.16
C ASP A 734 -18.26 -24.67 13.07
N PRO A 735 -17.58 -25.10 14.15
CA PRO A 735 -16.85 -24.21 15.04
C PRO A 735 -15.79 -23.36 14.33
N LEU A 736 -15.27 -23.80 13.17
CA LEU A 736 -14.29 -23.05 12.35
C LEU A 736 -14.93 -22.05 11.39
N ALA A 737 -16.26 -22.04 11.25
CA ALA A 737 -17.00 -21.04 10.49
C ALA A 737 -17.96 -20.24 11.39
N ALA A 738 -17.98 -20.48 12.70
CA ALA A 738 -18.87 -19.80 13.62
C ALA A 738 -18.66 -18.28 13.65
N ILE A 739 -19.78 -17.55 13.67
CA ILE A 739 -19.87 -16.10 13.76
C ILE A 739 -19.41 -15.67 15.15
N GLY A 740 -18.31 -14.92 15.20
CA GLY A 740 -17.76 -14.38 16.42
C GLY A 740 -18.53 -13.16 16.97
N PRO A 741 -18.49 -12.92 18.29
CA PRO A 741 -19.20 -11.82 18.94
C PRO A 741 -18.75 -10.42 18.48
N SER A 742 -17.49 -10.24 18.05
CA SER A 742 -16.89 -8.92 17.79
C SER A 742 -17.61 -8.07 16.74
N HIS A 743 -18.35 -8.69 15.81
CA HIS A 743 -19.15 -7.95 14.82
C HIS A 743 -20.21 -7.05 15.48
N PHE A 744 -20.69 -7.41 16.66
CA PHE A 744 -21.84 -6.76 17.32
C PHE A 744 -21.50 -6.11 18.67
N LEU A 745 -20.23 -6.09 19.10
CA LEU A 745 -19.80 -5.43 20.34
C LEU A 745 -19.67 -3.91 20.16
N ARG A 746 -20.82 -3.24 19.99
CA ARG A 746 -20.92 -1.81 19.72
C ARG A 746 -21.93 -1.13 20.62
N ALA A 747 -21.54 -0.01 21.23
CA ALA A 747 -22.39 0.76 22.14
C ALA A 747 -23.53 1.52 21.40
N ASP A 748 -23.32 1.80 20.11
CA ASP A 748 -24.23 2.49 19.20
C ASP A 748 -25.09 1.52 18.35
N LEU A 749 -25.06 0.21 18.66
CA LEU A 749 -25.71 -0.82 17.85
C LEU A 749 -27.22 -0.56 17.71
N ASN A 750 -27.68 -0.51 16.46
CA ASN A 750 -29.10 -0.40 16.11
C ASN A 750 -29.50 -1.40 15.00
N GLU A 751 -30.79 -1.53 14.74
CA GLU A 751 -31.30 -2.55 13.80
C GLU A 751 -30.77 -2.37 12.37
N ALA A 752 -30.66 -1.12 11.90
CA ALA A 752 -30.13 -0.84 10.57
C ALA A 752 -28.65 -1.24 10.45
N MET A 753 -27.88 -1.04 11.52
CA MET A 753 -26.50 -1.51 11.60
C MET A 753 -26.41 -3.03 11.65
N VAL A 754 -27.24 -3.71 12.43
CA VAL A 754 -27.28 -5.18 12.46
C VAL A 754 -27.57 -5.74 11.06
N ALA A 755 -28.54 -5.18 10.34
CA ALA A 755 -28.84 -5.58 8.97
C ALA A 755 -27.67 -5.35 8.01
N ARG A 756 -26.95 -4.23 8.15
CA ARG A 756 -25.73 -3.95 7.37
C ARG A 756 -24.60 -4.93 7.68
N ILE A 757 -24.29 -5.13 8.96
CA ILE A 757 -23.24 -6.06 9.42
C ILE A 757 -23.56 -7.47 8.95
N TRP A 758 -24.82 -7.91 9.06
CA TRP A 758 -25.25 -9.23 8.61
C TRP A 758 -25.03 -9.42 7.11
N ARG A 759 -25.45 -8.44 6.30
CA ARG A 759 -25.40 -8.51 4.84
C ARG A 759 -23.99 -8.37 4.28
N HIS A 760 -23.16 -7.52 4.88
CA HIS A 760 -21.89 -7.10 4.27
C HIS A 760 -20.65 -7.68 4.96
N ASP A 761 -20.77 -8.14 6.22
CA ASP A 761 -19.64 -8.71 6.95
C ASP A 761 -19.87 -10.21 7.21
N VAL A 762 -21.00 -10.57 7.84
CA VAL A 762 -21.28 -11.95 8.28
C VAL A 762 -21.50 -12.89 7.09
N LEU A 763 -22.47 -12.61 6.22
CA LEU A 763 -22.80 -13.50 5.10
C LEU A 763 -21.63 -13.67 4.12
N PRO A 764 -20.91 -12.62 3.69
CA PRO A 764 -19.75 -12.78 2.81
C PRO A 764 -18.62 -13.60 3.46
N THR A 765 -18.37 -13.40 4.76
CA THR A 765 -17.37 -14.21 5.49
C THR A 765 -17.78 -15.68 5.52
N LEU A 766 -19.04 -15.99 5.82
CA LEU A 766 -19.53 -17.37 5.80
C LEU A 766 -19.50 -17.99 4.40
N GLN A 767 -19.78 -17.22 3.36
CA GLN A 767 -19.66 -17.66 1.96
C GLN A 767 -18.23 -18.11 1.61
N GLU A 768 -17.21 -17.40 2.11
CA GLU A 768 -15.81 -17.76 1.91
C GLU A 768 -15.42 -19.03 2.68
N HIS A 769 -15.95 -19.21 3.89
CA HIS A 769 -15.63 -20.36 4.74
C HIS A 769 -16.41 -21.63 4.36
N LEU A 770 -17.62 -21.47 3.82
CA LEU A 770 -18.56 -22.53 3.46
C LEU A 770 -18.96 -22.51 1.97
N PRO A 771 -18.02 -22.45 1.01
CA PRO A 771 -18.33 -22.22 -0.41
C PRO A 771 -19.13 -23.38 -1.05
N ALA A 772 -19.11 -24.57 -0.44
CA ALA A 772 -19.84 -25.76 -0.90
C ALA A 772 -21.16 -26.01 -0.16
N ARG A 773 -21.59 -25.12 0.75
CA ARG A 773 -22.80 -25.25 1.58
C ARG A 773 -23.77 -24.09 1.37
N ALA A 774 -24.15 -23.84 0.12
CA ALA A 774 -25.16 -22.82 -0.21
C ALA A 774 -26.50 -23.07 0.50
N ASP A 775 -26.84 -24.35 0.75
CA ASP A 775 -28.00 -24.79 1.52
C ASP A 775 -28.05 -24.23 2.94
N VAL A 776 -26.89 -24.03 3.57
CA VAL A 776 -26.77 -23.45 4.91
C VAL A 776 -26.94 -21.94 4.83
N LEU A 777 -26.29 -21.29 3.86
CA LEU A 777 -26.32 -19.84 3.71
C LEU A 777 -27.72 -19.31 3.42
N ASP A 778 -28.54 -20.05 2.66
CA ASP A 778 -29.93 -19.70 2.38
C ASP A 778 -30.81 -19.70 3.64
N GLN A 779 -30.44 -20.46 4.67
CA GLN A 779 -31.14 -20.52 5.96
C GLN A 779 -30.74 -19.38 6.91
N LEU A 780 -29.72 -18.58 6.57
CA LEU A 780 -29.18 -17.51 7.40
C LEU A 780 -29.76 -16.13 7.08
N ASP A 781 -30.97 -16.08 6.51
CA ASP A 781 -31.71 -14.83 6.34
C ASP A 781 -32.05 -14.21 7.72
N LEU A 782 -31.66 -12.94 7.90
CA LEU A 782 -31.78 -12.25 9.20
C LEU A 782 -33.23 -12.13 9.68
N ALA A 783 -34.17 -11.84 8.77
CA ALA A 783 -35.59 -11.70 9.12
C ALA A 783 -36.19 -13.05 9.56
N THR A 784 -35.81 -14.12 8.87
CA THR A 784 -36.21 -15.50 9.20
C THR A 784 -35.66 -15.92 10.56
N LEU A 785 -34.37 -15.69 10.81
CA LEU A 785 -33.73 -15.98 12.11
C LEU A 785 -34.36 -15.20 13.25
N ARG A 786 -34.59 -13.89 13.07
CA ARG A 786 -35.22 -13.02 14.06
C ARG A 786 -36.64 -13.49 14.43
N THR A 787 -37.39 -13.95 13.44
CA THR A 787 -38.74 -14.51 13.65
C THR A 787 -38.66 -15.84 14.41
N ALA A 788 -37.73 -16.71 14.04
CA ALA A 788 -37.53 -18.01 14.67
C ALA A 788 -37.11 -17.91 16.14
N THR A 789 -36.35 -16.87 16.52
CA THR A 789 -35.94 -16.60 17.91
C THR A 789 -37.02 -15.89 18.73
N GLY A 790 -38.18 -15.55 18.15
CA GLY A 790 -39.27 -14.89 18.86
C GLY A 790 -39.10 -13.38 19.08
N ALA A 791 -38.19 -12.72 18.34
CA ALA A 791 -37.87 -11.29 18.45
C ALA A 791 -38.65 -10.41 17.45
N GLY A 792 -39.89 -10.81 17.14
CA GLY A 792 -40.78 -10.12 16.20
C GLY A 792 -41.17 -8.73 16.70
N VAL A 793 -41.27 -7.78 15.76
CA VAL A 793 -41.65 -6.38 15.98
C VAL A 793 -43.04 -6.31 16.61
N ASP A 794 -43.11 -5.92 17.88
CA ASP A 794 -44.34 -5.42 18.49
C ASP A 794 -44.59 -3.99 17.97
N GLY A 795 -45.66 -3.81 17.21
CA GLY A 795 -46.33 -2.51 17.03
C GLY A 795 -46.22 -1.84 15.67
N ASP A 796 -46.96 -2.34 14.68
CA ASP A 796 -47.58 -1.47 13.67
C ASP A 796 -48.56 -0.55 14.40
N GLY A 797 -48.10 0.67 14.70
CA GLY A 797 -48.95 1.78 15.10
C GLY A 797 -49.56 2.41 13.85
N ASP A 798 -50.83 2.10 13.64
CA ASP A 798 -51.81 2.82 12.84
C ASP A 798 -51.54 4.34 12.83
N ASP A 799 -51.27 4.90 11.65
CA ASP A 799 -51.55 6.31 11.38
C ASP A 799 -52.16 6.45 9.99
N SER A 800 -53.44 6.10 9.95
CA SER A 800 -54.39 6.58 8.96
C SER A 800 -55.05 7.86 9.48
N ALA A 801 -54.50 9.05 9.19
CA ALA A 801 -55.23 10.33 9.24
C ALA A 801 -54.51 11.51 8.54
N GLU A 802 -55.20 12.05 7.53
CA GLU A 802 -55.15 13.40 6.91
C GLU A 802 -53.89 13.92 6.19
#